data_AF-A0A950VGF4-F1
#
_entry.id   AF-A0A950VGF4-F1
#
_cell.length_a   1.000
_cell.length_b   1.000
_cell.length_c   1.000
_cell.angle_alpha   90.00
_cell.angle_beta   90.00
_cell.angle_gamma   90.00
#
_symmetry.space_group_name_H-M   'P 1'
#
loop_
_entity.id
_entity.type
_entity.pdbx_description
1 polymer ?
#
loop_
_entity_poly.entity_id
_entity_poly.type
_entity_poly.pdbx_seq_one_letter_code
_entity_poly.pdbx_strand_id
1 'polypeptide(L)'
;MASGEVIDVSGGRLQRRRQLLRRVGGPVLGVALLVLSILGISLYSYQANRNASLVLSGALLNELRARIAREVSSYIGPAIQAVRIAHDVVARNPIPNAQAAIEGFAASMLNQVPNLEGFYVADGGGDFIMVRRDPAGGTDTKLIVNTPGARQVSFVHLDAAGQALGRVADPGDDFDPRQRVWYQGALKIDGVYWSPPYIFYTTKAPGITAAIRLKRSGGMNRVFGVDITLEALSGFLASLRIGRTGRAAIIDSAGTVIAAPGLARPAAGGHAAIATIAALRDPALVAAYDHYRIEGYGSRTITVGDARFVAIASRLPAAGQDWVLLIAAPQADFTALAESNSRTDLLLSLITIGLAALLGLLLVSQNRRTDRLARLLAEQRETVARETRALSALAAEPGLFDPCQPAPGLTEGLADMSGARRASIWRLAGGARTLRCDDLFEQHAGHTEGLELSRSELPRFFQALDQGETIDGVEAAADARTAEIHRLLMRPFGSRTLSVLPVRGPAGVSGAVLLEDAREPERARGFAQVVSSIAAIRMSGRTPGSGALHQPDAAKIEPEPPAPVIDGAHAISAALVPDGIDPSDLAATYFPAVAAMSVRFDDAISLARPDQAGAVPLADEIAKAMQAIANRYALSYVRLMGHHLVAAAGCTVSPDALATARIADAALATRETCLSLLTQSGVEPAFRIGVDFGAAFGCALGREPRVFNLWGEVMHTAELMAESAPDGGSIQVSERAYERIRRLFLFRPRGVFYLPRVGTARTFVLAGRR
;
A
#
# COMPACT_ATOMS: atom_id res chain seq x y z
N MET A 1 2.92 -46.70 -19.95
CA MET A 1 2.88 -46.36 -18.51
C MET A 1 3.39 -44.94 -18.36
N ALA A 2 2.61 -44.11 -17.68
CA ALA A 2 2.82 -42.68 -17.53
C ALA A 2 3.73 -42.35 -16.35
N SER A 3 4.55 -41.31 -16.51
CA SER A 3 5.22 -40.55 -15.46
C SER A 3 5.37 -39.15 -16.05
N GLY A 4 4.51 -38.19 -15.74
CA GLY A 4 4.21 -37.70 -14.40
C GLY A 4 4.78 -36.29 -14.34
N GLU A 5 4.14 -35.38 -15.07
CA GLU A 5 4.51 -33.97 -15.16
C GLU A 5 4.31 -33.31 -13.78
N VAL A 6 5.42 -33.04 -13.10
CA VAL A 6 5.44 -32.36 -11.80
C VAL A 6 5.25 -30.87 -12.05
N ILE A 7 4.03 -30.40 -11.85
CA ILE A 7 3.70 -28.97 -11.78
C ILE A 7 4.27 -28.43 -10.47
N ASP A 8 5.36 -27.67 -10.53
CA ASP A 8 5.94 -26.95 -9.39
C ASP A 8 5.09 -25.72 -9.02
N VAL A 9 4.21 -25.88 -8.03
CA VAL A 9 3.32 -24.83 -7.50
C VAL A 9 4.05 -23.88 -6.52
N SER A 10 5.36 -24.05 -6.31
CA SER A 10 6.15 -23.30 -5.30
C SER A 10 6.73 -21.98 -5.83
N GLY A 11 7.00 -21.87 -7.13
CA GLY A 11 7.73 -20.73 -7.72
C GLY A 11 6.99 -19.38 -7.66
N GLY A 12 5.65 -19.40 -7.69
CA GLY A 12 4.84 -18.17 -7.77
C GLY A 12 4.76 -17.36 -6.46
N ARG A 13 4.91 -18.00 -5.29
CA ARG A 13 4.78 -17.30 -3.98
C ARG A 13 6.01 -16.47 -3.65
N LEU A 14 7.20 -16.94 -4.02
CA LEU A 14 8.47 -16.23 -3.77
C LEU A 14 8.66 -15.02 -4.70
N GLN A 15 8.25 -15.13 -5.98
CA GLN A 15 8.28 -13.99 -6.92
C GLN A 15 7.28 -12.89 -6.54
N ARG A 16 6.04 -13.24 -6.15
CA ARG A 16 5.06 -12.25 -5.65
C ARG A 16 5.53 -11.54 -4.38
N ARG A 17 6.13 -12.26 -3.42
CA ARG A 17 6.71 -11.66 -2.21
C ARG A 17 7.86 -10.71 -2.53
N ARG A 18 8.76 -11.09 -3.45
CA ARG A 18 9.89 -10.23 -3.88
C ARG A 18 9.44 -8.96 -4.60
N GLN A 19 8.38 -9.02 -5.41
CA GLN A 19 7.82 -7.82 -6.05
C GLN A 19 7.11 -6.90 -5.05
N LEU A 20 6.35 -7.45 -4.09
CA LEU A 20 5.75 -6.67 -3.00
C LEU A 20 6.81 -6.02 -2.11
N LEU A 21 7.87 -6.75 -1.76
CA LEU A 21 9.01 -6.24 -0.99
C LEU A 21 9.76 -5.13 -1.73
N ARG A 22 9.99 -5.24 -3.04
CA ARG A 22 10.63 -4.14 -3.81
C ARG A 22 9.73 -2.91 -3.96
N ARG A 23 8.42 -3.09 -4.15
CA ARG A 23 7.48 -1.96 -4.37
C ARG A 23 7.08 -1.21 -3.09
N VAL A 24 7.00 -1.90 -1.95
CA VAL A 24 6.63 -1.28 -0.66
C VAL A 24 7.85 -1.07 0.23
N GLY A 25 8.82 -2.01 0.21
CA GLY A 25 10.01 -1.93 1.05
C GLY A 25 11.00 -0.85 0.60
N GLY A 26 11.11 -0.54 -0.70
CA GLY A 26 12.01 0.52 -1.19
C GLY A 26 11.67 1.91 -0.63
N PRO A 27 10.43 2.40 -0.77
CA PRO A 27 10.01 3.68 -0.19
C PRO A 27 10.10 3.72 1.34
N VAL A 28 9.71 2.63 2.01
CA VAL A 28 9.77 2.54 3.48
C VAL A 28 11.20 2.57 3.99
N LEU A 29 12.12 1.87 3.32
CA LEU A 29 13.55 1.91 3.64
C LEU A 29 14.15 3.30 3.41
N GLY A 30 13.75 3.98 2.32
CA GLY A 30 14.18 5.34 2.04
C GLY A 30 13.75 6.34 3.12
N VAL A 31 12.49 6.27 3.56
CA VAL A 31 11.98 7.10 4.67
C VAL A 31 12.67 6.76 5.99
N ALA A 32 12.89 5.47 6.27
CA ALA A 32 13.60 5.04 7.48
C ALA A 32 15.05 5.56 7.53
N LEU A 33 15.78 5.47 6.41
CA LEU A 33 17.14 6.01 6.29
C LEU A 33 17.15 7.53 6.47
N LEU A 34 16.19 8.24 5.89
CA LEU A 34 16.07 9.69 6.02
C LEU A 34 15.77 10.12 7.47
N VAL A 35 14.86 9.42 8.16
CA VAL A 35 14.59 9.63 9.60
C VAL A 35 15.83 9.35 10.45
N LEU A 36 16.55 8.25 10.20
CA LEU A 36 17.80 7.94 10.90
C LEU A 36 18.87 9.00 10.68
N SER A 37 18.94 9.56 9.47
CA SER A 37 19.90 10.60 9.11
C SER A 37 19.57 11.91 9.84
N ILE A 38 18.30 12.32 9.85
CA ILE A 38 17.83 13.49 10.62
C ILE A 38 18.09 13.30 12.11
N LEU A 39 17.77 12.12 12.65
CA LEU A 39 17.98 11.83 14.06
C LEU A 39 19.48 11.87 14.41
N GLY A 40 20.33 11.32 13.56
CA GLY A 40 21.78 11.38 13.71
C GLY A 40 22.32 12.81 13.67
N ILE A 41 21.87 13.62 12.70
CA ILE A 41 22.24 15.04 12.58
C ILE A 41 21.74 15.83 13.81
N SER A 42 20.53 15.57 14.28
CA SER A 42 19.93 16.23 15.45
C SER A 42 20.68 15.89 16.74
N LEU A 43 21.01 14.60 16.95
CA LEU A 43 21.82 14.15 18.09
C LEU A 43 23.26 14.72 18.03
N TYR A 44 23.86 14.73 16.85
CA TYR A 44 25.17 15.32 16.62
C TYR A 44 25.13 16.83 16.88
N SER A 45 24.15 17.55 16.35
CA SER A 45 23.95 18.98 16.58
C SER A 45 23.77 19.28 18.07
N TYR A 46 22.94 18.50 18.76
CA TYR A 46 22.71 18.65 20.19
C TYR A 46 23.99 18.44 21.02
N GLN A 47 24.77 17.40 20.72
CA GLN A 47 26.06 17.16 21.37
C GLN A 47 27.10 18.24 21.00
N ALA A 48 27.15 18.65 19.74
CA ALA A 48 28.04 19.69 19.26
C ALA A 48 27.71 21.04 19.91
N ASN A 49 26.44 21.41 20.07
CA ASN A 49 26.03 22.64 20.76
C ASN A 49 26.38 22.61 22.25
N ARG A 50 26.20 21.45 22.91
CA ARG A 50 26.57 21.26 24.31
C ARG A 50 28.08 21.41 24.53
N ASN A 51 28.90 20.87 23.63
CA ASN A 51 30.36 20.98 23.69
C ASN A 51 30.86 22.35 23.23
N ALA A 52 30.23 22.95 22.22
CA ALA A 52 30.55 24.29 21.73
C ALA A 52 30.28 25.37 22.80
N SER A 53 29.25 25.20 23.63
CA SER A 53 29.02 26.07 24.79
C SER A 53 30.23 26.10 25.75
N LEU A 54 30.95 24.99 25.93
CA LEU A 54 32.15 24.93 26.80
C LEU A 54 33.36 25.66 26.20
N VAL A 55 33.56 25.57 24.87
CA VAL A 55 34.66 26.25 24.18
C VAL A 55 34.37 27.74 24.01
N LEU A 56 33.12 28.10 23.66
CA LEU A 56 32.66 29.49 23.58
C LEU A 56 32.70 30.17 24.96
N SER A 57 32.46 29.42 26.04
CA SER A 57 32.64 29.90 27.40
C SER A 57 34.08 30.34 27.67
N GLY A 58 35.11 29.62 27.21
CA GLY A 58 36.51 30.01 27.48
C GLY A 58 36.87 31.42 26.98
N ALA A 59 36.53 31.73 25.72
CA ALA A 59 36.81 33.04 25.13
C ALA A 59 35.94 34.14 25.76
N LEU A 60 34.65 33.88 25.95
CA LEU A 60 33.71 34.83 26.55
C LEU A 60 34.09 35.14 28.01
N LEU A 61 34.54 34.14 28.76
CA LEU A 61 34.98 34.31 30.14
C LEU A 61 36.29 35.09 30.25
N ASN A 62 37.21 34.91 29.29
CA ASN A 62 38.42 35.72 29.22
C ASN A 62 38.10 37.19 28.87
N GLU A 63 37.15 37.43 27.95
CA GLU A 63 36.69 38.79 27.66
C GLU A 63 35.96 39.41 28.85
N LEU A 64 35.11 38.66 29.53
CA LEU A 64 34.41 39.10 30.74
C LEU A 64 35.43 39.44 31.85
N ARG A 65 36.43 38.58 32.07
CA ARG A 65 37.54 38.85 33.00
C ARG A 65 38.24 40.16 32.66
N ALA A 66 38.64 40.35 31.41
CA ALA A 66 39.35 41.53 30.97
C ALA A 66 38.47 42.80 31.10
N ARG A 67 37.19 42.71 30.70
CA ARG A 67 36.21 43.79 30.81
C ARG A 67 36.01 44.23 32.25
N ILE A 68 35.69 43.30 33.15
CA ILE A 68 35.46 43.64 34.57
C ILE A 68 36.73 44.17 35.22
N ALA A 69 37.89 43.55 34.97
CA ALA A 69 39.16 44.03 35.51
C ALA A 69 39.49 45.45 35.01
N ARG A 70 39.19 45.77 33.75
CA ARG A 70 39.30 47.13 33.17
C ARG A 70 38.33 48.10 33.84
N GLU A 71 37.06 47.73 34.04
CA GLU A 71 36.07 48.58 34.71
C GLU A 71 36.48 48.88 36.16
N VAL A 72 36.91 47.87 36.92
CA VAL A 72 37.42 48.04 38.29
C VAL A 72 38.66 48.93 38.30
N SER A 73 39.62 48.69 37.40
CA SER A 73 40.83 49.52 37.28
C SER A 73 40.49 50.97 36.89
N SER A 74 39.48 51.17 36.04
CA SER A 74 38.99 52.50 35.65
C SER A 74 38.29 53.22 36.80
N TYR A 75 37.69 52.48 37.74
CA TYR A 75 37.06 53.06 38.92
C TYR A 75 38.11 53.55 39.93
N ILE A 76 39.12 52.74 40.26
CA ILE A 76 40.15 53.12 41.25
C ILE A 76 41.27 53.99 40.66
N GLY A 77 41.46 53.93 39.34
CA GLY A 77 42.52 54.64 38.61
C GLY A 77 42.57 56.15 38.84
N PRO A 78 41.44 56.87 38.82
CA PRO A 78 41.41 58.31 39.12
C PRO A 78 42.04 58.70 40.45
N ALA A 79 41.93 57.89 41.52
CA ALA A 79 42.57 58.19 42.81
C ALA A 79 44.10 58.19 42.69
N ILE A 80 44.65 57.25 41.93
CA ILE A 80 46.09 57.14 41.64
C ILE A 80 46.57 58.35 40.84
N GLN A 81 45.80 58.74 39.82
CA GLN A 81 46.13 59.90 39.01
C GLN A 81 46.05 61.19 39.82
N ALA A 82 45.03 61.34 40.68
CA ALA A 82 44.88 62.52 41.54
C ALA A 82 46.10 62.74 42.44
N VAL A 83 46.57 61.70 43.15
CA VAL A 83 47.74 61.82 44.02
C VAL A 83 49.04 62.02 43.23
N ARG A 84 49.19 61.41 42.05
CA ARG A 84 50.36 61.60 41.18
C ARG A 84 50.44 63.01 40.60
N ILE A 85 49.32 63.54 40.12
CA ILE A 85 49.23 64.91 39.60
C ILE A 85 49.56 65.90 40.73
N ALA A 86 48.95 65.73 41.90
CA ALA A 86 49.24 66.59 43.05
C ALA A 86 50.73 66.52 43.46
N HIS A 87 51.29 65.32 43.51
CA HIS A 87 52.71 65.09 43.76
C HIS A 87 53.58 65.87 42.77
N ASP A 88 53.35 65.70 41.46
CA ASP A 88 54.19 66.29 40.41
C ASP A 88 54.05 67.81 40.32
N VAL A 89 52.83 68.33 40.51
CA VAL A 89 52.57 69.78 40.52
C VAL A 89 53.35 70.45 41.66
N VAL A 90 53.29 69.87 42.87
CA VAL A 90 53.96 70.42 44.06
C VAL A 90 55.48 70.16 44.04
N ALA A 91 55.93 69.09 43.39
CA ALA A 91 57.35 68.80 43.23
C ALA A 91 58.07 69.79 42.30
N ARG A 92 57.41 70.24 41.24
CA ARG A 92 58.02 71.05 40.16
C ARG A 92 57.85 72.55 40.35
N ASN A 93 56.85 73.00 41.11
CA ASN A 93 56.51 74.41 41.22
C ASN A 93 56.55 74.86 42.69
N PRO A 94 57.28 75.93 43.03
CA PRO A 94 57.08 76.64 44.29
C PRO A 94 55.70 77.32 44.23
N ILE A 95 54.77 76.91 45.09
CA ILE A 95 53.40 77.45 45.13
C ILE A 95 53.34 78.55 46.21
N PRO A 96 53.17 79.84 45.86
CA PRO A 96 53.18 80.96 46.81
C PRO A 96 51.99 80.97 47.79
N ASN A 97 50.92 80.21 47.49
CA ASN A 97 49.80 79.96 48.38
C ASN A 97 49.40 78.47 48.31
N ALA A 98 50.21 77.62 48.93
CA ALA A 98 50.06 76.18 48.83
C ALA A 98 48.68 75.68 49.32
N GLN A 99 48.14 76.28 50.39
CA GLN A 99 46.84 75.90 50.93
C GLN A 99 45.71 76.13 49.93
N ALA A 100 45.52 77.36 49.43
CA ALA A 100 44.44 77.67 48.49
C ALA A 100 44.57 76.89 47.17
N ALA A 101 45.80 76.64 46.71
CA ALA A 101 46.05 75.82 45.54
C ALA A 101 45.65 74.35 45.75
N ILE A 102 45.97 73.78 46.92
CA ILE A 102 45.56 72.42 47.29
C ILE A 102 44.03 72.35 47.43
N GLU A 103 43.41 73.33 48.07
CA GLU A 103 41.95 73.41 48.22
C GLU A 103 41.24 73.47 46.86
N GLY A 104 41.68 74.38 45.98
CA GLY A 104 41.11 74.51 44.63
C GLY A 104 41.32 73.26 43.76
N PHE A 105 42.51 72.65 43.82
CA PHE A 105 42.78 71.39 43.13
C PHE A 105 41.90 70.26 43.66
N ALA A 106 41.83 70.10 44.97
CA ALA A 106 41.06 69.06 45.62
C ALA A 106 39.56 69.21 45.35
N ALA A 107 39.00 70.40 45.53
CA ALA A 107 37.60 70.68 45.22
C ALA A 107 37.26 70.40 43.75
N SER A 108 38.13 70.83 42.82
CA SER A 108 37.97 70.53 41.40
C SER A 108 38.03 69.03 41.11
N MET A 109 38.94 68.31 41.75
CA MET A 109 39.08 66.87 41.57
C MET A 109 37.88 66.11 42.12
N LEU A 110 37.42 66.47 43.32
CA LEU A 110 36.21 65.89 43.87
C LEU A 110 35.05 66.19 42.92
N ASN A 111 34.80 67.43 42.51
CA ASN A 111 33.71 67.73 41.58
C ASN A 111 33.72 66.92 40.27
N GLN A 112 34.90 66.61 39.71
CA GLN A 112 35.03 65.83 38.47
C GLN A 112 35.00 64.31 38.66
N VAL A 113 35.34 63.81 39.85
CA VAL A 113 35.51 62.37 40.11
C VAL A 113 34.58 61.93 41.25
N PRO A 114 33.33 61.54 40.95
CA PRO A 114 32.28 61.24 41.94
C PRO A 114 32.66 60.20 42.99
N ASN A 115 33.52 59.24 42.65
CA ASN A 115 33.88 58.13 43.52
C ASN A 115 35.00 58.42 44.54
N LEU A 116 35.54 59.64 44.54
CA LEU A 116 36.47 60.09 45.57
C LEU A 116 35.70 60.79 46.70
N GLU A 117 36.03 60.40 47.93
CA GLU A 117 35.41 60.92 49.15
C GLU A 117 36.12 62.20 49.63
N GLY A 118 37.45 62.17 49.63
CA GLY A 118 38.26 63.28 50.09
C GLY A 118 39.67 63.23 49.53
N PHE A 119 40.30 64.40 49.48
CA PHE A 119 41.70 64.59 49.12
C PHE A 119 42.40 65.31 50.26
N TYR A 120 43.61 64.89 50.59
CA TYR A 120 44.37 65.52 51.67
C TYR A 120 45.87 65.46 51.46
N VAL A 121 46.56 66.33 52.19
CA VAL A 121 48.01 66.33 52.31
C VAL A 121 48.40 66.45 53.78
N ALA A 122 49.43 65.71 54.16
CA ALA A 122 50.11 65.88 55.44
C ALA A 122 51.62 66.04 55.25
N ASP A 123 52.27 66.70 56.21
CA ASP A 123 53.72 66.74 56.27
C ASP A 123 54.31 66.08 57.53
N GLY A 124 55.64 66.02 57.61
CA GLY A 124 56.35 65.44 58.76
C GLY A 124 56.19 66.23 60.07
N GLY A 125 55.81 67.51 60.00
CA GLY A 125 55.48 68.35 61.15
C GLY A 125 54.13 68.03 61.78
N GLY A 126 53.25 67.36 61.02
CA GLY A 126 51.89 67.02 61.42
C GLY A 126 50.85 67.99 60.86
N ASP A 127 51.26 68.96 60.02
CA ASP A 127 50.33 69.85 59.35
C ASP A 127 49.48 69.05 58.38
N PHE A 128 48.20 69.39 58.30
CA PHE A 128 47.21 68.62 57.55
C PHE A 128 46.20 69.53 56.88
N ILE A 129 45.92 69.24 55.60
CA ILE A 129 44.82 69.86 54.86
C ILE A 129 44.01 68.72 54.27
N MET A 130 42.71 68.66 54.57
CA MET A 130 41.79 67.70 53.97
C MET A 130 40.58 68.41 53.44
N VAL A 131 40.31 68.20 52.16
CA VAL A 131 39.09 68.64 51.51
C VAL A 131 38.22 67.42 51.27
N ARG A 132 36.97 67.51 51.70
CA ARG A 132 35.94 66.49 51.46
C ARG A 132 34.68 67.14 50.91
N ARG A 133 33.76 66.33 50.40
CA ARG A 133 32.43 66.82 50.03
C ARG A 133 31.60 67.06 51.29
N ASP A 134 30.83 68.15 51.27
CA ASP A 134 29.73 68.33 52.20
C ASP A 134 28.47 67.68 51.62
N PRO A 135 27.77 66.77 52.35
CA PRO A 135 26.46 66.26 51.95
C PRO A 135 25.42 67.35 51.64
N ALA A 136 25.54 68.56 52.23
CA ALA A 136 24.68 69.70 51.94
C ALA A 136 25.01 70.44 50.63
N GLY A 137 26.11 70.05 49.95
CA GLY A 137 26.63 70.68 48.74
C GLY A 137 27.84 71.59 49.02
N GLY A 138 28.82 71.59 48.12
CA GLY A 138 30.11 72.27 48.33
C GLY A 138 31.17 71.35 48.92
N THR A 139 32.11 71.93 49.66
CA THR A 139 33.26 71.20 50.23
C THR A 139 33.60 71.66 51.64
N ASP A 140 34.09 70.73 52.45
CA ASP A 140 34.59 70.99 53.80
C ASP A 140 36.10 70.82 53.85
N THR A 141 36.80 71.85 54.31
CA THR A 141 38.25 71.80 54.49
C THR A 141 38.62 71.73 55.96
N LYS A 142 39.20 70.61 56.40
CA LYS A 142 39.87 70.49 57.70
C LYS A 142 41.31 70.95 57.56
N LEU A 143 41.71 71.89 58.40
CA LEU A 143 43.07 72.42 58.49
C LEU A 143 43.64 72.15 59.88
N ILE A 144 44.83 71.56 59.94
CA ILE A 144 45.67 71.43 61.13
C ILE A 144 46.97 72.17 60.87
N VAL A 145 47.27 73.15 61.72
CA VAL A 145 48.53 73.90 61.70
C VAL A 145 49.22 73.70 63.05
N ASN A 146 50.43 73.18 63.01
CA ASN A 146 51.28 72.95 64.17
C ASN A 146 52.40 74.00 64.15
N THR A 147 52.30 74.98 65.03
CA THR A 147 53.40 75.91 65.32
C THR A 147 54.09 75.48 66.63
N PRO A 148 55.36 75.86 66.86
CA PRO A 148 56.02 75.56 68.12
C PRO A 148 55.20 76.05 69.33
N GLY A 149 54.70 75.13 70.15
CA GLY A 149 53.90 75.42 71.34
C GLY A 149 52.39 75.61 71.14
N ALA A 150 51.87 75.55 69.91
CA ALA A 150 50.43 75.69 69.64
C ALA A 150 49.96 74.82 68.46
N ARG A 151 48.87 74.07 68.66
CA ARG A 151 48.19 73.30 67.61
C ARG A 151 46.81 73.89 67.37
N GLN A 152 46.51 74.24 66.13
CA GLN A 152 45.21 74.78 65.73
C GLN A 152 44.53 73.84 64.75
N VAL A 153 43.29 73.48 65.06
CA VAL A 153 42.42 72.72 64.14
C VAL A 153 41.20 73.56 63.82
N SER A 154 40.88 73.65 62.54
CA SER A 154 39.67 74.34 62.09
C SER A 154 39.05 73.67 60.88
N PHE A 155 37.73 73.76 60.77
CA PHE A 155 36.96 73.41 59.60
C PHE A 155 36.51 74.67 58.87
N VAL A 156 36.66 74.70 57.56
CA VAL A 156 36.17 75.77 56.68
C VAL A 156 35.12 75.14 55.77
N HIS A 157 33.89 75.64 55.86
CA HIS A 157 32.78 75.22 55.00
C HIS A 157 32.75 76.10 53.75
N LEU A 158 32.77 75.49 52.57
CA LEU A 158 32.79 76.17 51.28
C LEU A 158 31.54 75.78 50.49
N ASP A 159 30.89 76.75 49.85
CA ASP A 159 29.77 76.48 48.95
C ASP A 159 30.22 75.86 47.60
N ALA A 160 29.26 75.59 46.71
CA ALA A 160 29.55 75.03 45.39
C ALA A 160 30.37 75.95 44.47
N ALA A 161 30.40 77.26 44.73
CA ALA A 161 31.21 78.23 44.01
C ALA A 161 32.62 78.40 44.63
N GLY A 162 32.92 77.69 45.72
CA GLY A 162 34.18 77.77 46.46
C GLY A 162 34.29 78.98 47.38
N GLN A 163 33.17 79.63 47.74
CA GLN A 163 33.15 80.73 48.70
C GLN A 163 32.98 80.20 50.12
N ALA A 164 33.73 80.76 51.08
CA ALA A 164 33.68 80.33 52.47
C ALA A 164 32.38 80.79 53.16
N LEU A 165 31.58 79.83 53.61
CA LEU A 165 30.36 80.02 54.39
C LEU A 165 30.66 80.28 55.87
N GLY A 166 31.77 79.73 56.38
CA GLY A 166 32.19 79.92 57.77
C GLY A 166 33.42 79.12 58.14
N ARG A 167 34.05 79.48 59.26
CA ARG A 167 35.18 78.76 59.86
C ARG A 167 34.87 78.42 61.31
N VAL A 168 35.03 77.15 61.67
CA VAL A 168 34.79 76.62 63.02
C VAL A 168 36.10 76.07 63.57
N ALA A 169 36.52 76.51 64.76
CA ALA A 169 37.68 75.96 65.45
C ALA A 169 37.28 74.71 66.25
N ASP A 170 38.11 73.67 66.23
CA ASP A 170 37.89 72.42 66.97
C ASP A 170 39.14 72.01 67.77
N PRO A 171 39.44 72.68 68.89
CA PRO A 171 40.65 72.40 69.66
C PRO A 171 40.67 70.99 70.30
N GLY A 172 39.54 70.28 70.34
CA GLY A 172 39.43 68.94 70.93
C GLY A 172 39.78 67.79 69.98
N ASP A 173 39.89 68.05 68.67
CA ASP A 173 40.22 67.03 67.67
C ASP A 173 41.67 66.56 67.80
N ASP A 174 41.90 65.30 68.19
CA ASP A 174 43.22 64.72 68.46
C ASP A 174 43.88 64.04 67.24
N PHE A 175 43.35 64.27 66.03
CA PHE A 175 43.88 63.64 64.83
C PHE A 175 45.35 64.00 64.55
N ASP A 176 46.20 62.97 64.43
CA ASP A 176 47.57 63.09 63.90
C ASP A 176 47.70 62.26 62.59
N PRO A 177 47.95 62.90 61.43
CA PRO A 177 48.09 62.19 60.16
C PRO A 177 49.28 61.23 60.13
N ARG A 178 50.33 61.47 60.92
CA ARG A 178 51.58 60.68 60.90
C ARG A 178 51.41 59.30 61.52
N GLN A 179 50.40 59.15 62.38
CA GLN A 179 50.04 57.87 62.99
C GLN A 179 49.12 57.02 62.09
N ARG A 180 48.66 57.57 60.96
CA ARG A 180 47.69 56.90 60.09
C ARG A 180 48.38 55.93 59.13
N VAL A 181 47.69 54.83 58.83
CA VAL A 181 48.18 53.74 57.98
C VAL A 181 48.59 54.19 56.58
N TRP A 182 47.85 55.14 55.99
CA TRP A 182 48.14 55.70 54.68
C TRP A 182 49.45 56.51 54.66
N TYR A 183 49.71 57.27 55.72
CA TYR A 183 50.92 58.09 55.83
C TYR A 183 52.14 57.20 56.01
N GLN A 184 52.10 56.32 57.00
CA GLN A 184 53.20 55.39 57.30
C GLN A 184 53.47 54.43 56.13
N GLY A 185 52.42 53.97 55.43
CA GLY A 185 52.56 53.09 54.28
C GLY A 185 53.21 53.79 53.08
N ALA A 186 52.81 55.03 52.77
CA ALA A 186 53.42 55.81 51.70
C ALA A 186 54.91 56.14 51.94
N LEU A 187 55.36 56.16 53.20
CA LEU A 187 56.79 56.33 53.51
C LEU A 187 57.65 55.09 53.17
N LYS A 188 57.04 53.90 53.07
CA LYS A 188 57.75 52.63 52.90
C LYS A 188 58.02 52.25 51.45
N ILE A 189 57.31 52.85 50.50
CA ILE A 189 57.42 52.50 49.08
C ILE A 189 57.71 53.73 48.22
N ASP A 190 58.36 53.52 47.09
CA ASP A 190 58.57 54.56 46.07
C ASP A 190 57.49 54.39 44.99
N GLY A 191 56.30 54.95 45.26
CA GLY A 191 55.12 54.84 44.40
C GLY A 191 53.82 55.15 45.14
N VAL A 192 52.68 54.84 44.51
CA VAL A 192 51.36 54.98 45.14
C VAL A 192 51.10 53.77 46.03
N TYR A 193 50.88 54.02 47.32
CA TYR A 193 50.52 53.05 48.34
C TYR A 193 49.00 53.02 48.51
N TRP A 194 48.40 51.84 48.49
CA TRP A 194 47.02 51.66 48.93
C TRP A 194 46.98 51.19 50.38
N SER A 195 46.16 51.82 51.23
CA SER A 195 45.97 51.32 52.58
C SER A 195 45.16 50.01 52.58
N PRO A 196 45.34 49.13 53.59
CA PRO A 196 44.31 48.16 53.91
C PRO A 196 43.01 48.89 54.31
N PRO A 197 41.86 48.20 54.33
CA PRO A 197 40.60 48.75 54.83
C PRO A 197 40.75 49.24 56.28
N TYR A 198 40.31 50.47 56.56
CA TYR A 198 40.33 51.05 57.90
C TYR A 198 39.20 52.07 58.10
N ILE A 199 38.95 52.46 59.35
CA ILE A 199 37.98 53.52 59.66
C ILE A 199 38.63 54.90 59.51
N PHE A 200 38.06 55.73 58.64
CA PHE A 200 38.45 57.13 58.48
C PHE A 200 38.18 57.90 59.77
N TYR A 201 39.11 58.77 60.16
CA TYR A 201 39.01 59.45 61.45
C TYR A 201 37.87 60.48 61.46
N THR A 202 37.75 61.31 60.41
CA THR A 202 36.77 62.40 60.39
C THR A 202 35.36 61.90 60.09
N THR A 203 35.17 61.11 59.03
CA THR A 203 33.84 60.65 58.60
C THR A 203 33.36 59.41 59.35
N LYS A 204 34.25 58.71 60.07
CA LYS A 204 34.00 57.40 60.70
C LYS A 204 33.54 56.31 59.73
N ALA A 205 33.65 56.54 58.42
CA ALA A 205 33.32 55.58 57.39
C ALA A 205 34.48 54.59 57.16
N PRO A 206 34.20 53.31 56.87
CA PRO A 206 35.22 52.38 56.41
C PRO A 206 35.64 52.73 54.97
N GLY A 207 36.94 52.71 54.71
CA GLY A 207 37.46 52.96 53.38
C GLY A 207 38.92 52.57 53.19
N ILE A 208 39.42 52.94 52.01
CA ILE A 208 40.80 52.74 51.58
C ILE A 208 41.35 54.06 51.06
N THR A 209 42.66 54.23 51.19
CA THR A 209 43.35 55.44 50.77
C THR A 209 44.46 55.11 49.78
N ALA A 210 44.46 55.79 48.63
CA ALA A 210 45.64 55.88 47.77
C ALA A 210 46.53 57.02 48.27
N ALA A 211 47.81 56.76 48.55
CA ALA A 211 48.73 57.75 49.08
C ALA A 211 50.09 57.73 48.40
N ILE A 212 50.73 58.88 48.23
CA ILE A 212 52.07 59.00 47.64
C ILE A 212 52.93 59.97 48.43
N ARG A 213 54.19 59.59 48.67
CA ARG A 213 55.19 60.44 49.32
C ARG A 213 55.92 61.32 48.32
N LEU A 214 55.96 62.62 48.61
CA LEU A 214 56.91 63.58 48.06
C LEU A 214 58.09 63.76 49.02
N LYS A 215 59.29 63.35 48.58
CA LYS A 215 60.55 63.57 49.32
C LYS A 215 60.96 65.05 49.19
N ARG A 216 61.22 65.73 50.30
CA ARG A 216 61.82 67.08 50.33
C ARG A 216 63.15 67.07 51.07
N SER A 217 64.03 67.99 50.70
CA SER A 217 65.29 68.26 51.40
C SER A 217 65.04 68.57 52.89
N GLY A 218 65.84 68.00 53.78
CA GLY A 218 65.70 68.17 55.23
C GLY A 218 64.74 67.20 55.94
N GLY A 219 64.24 66.15 55.27
CA GLY A 219 63.46 65.08 55.90
C GLY A 219 61.97 65.38 56.14
N MET A 220 61.50 66.57 55.78
CA MET A 220 60.08 66.96 55.86
C MET A 220 59.27 66.39 54.69
N ASN A 221 59.06 65.07 54.72
CA ASN A 221 58.24 64.38 53.73
C ASN A 221 56.80 64.92 53.73
N ARG A 222 56.24 65.11 52.53
CA ARG A 222 54.81 65.35 52.34
C ARG A 222 54.16 64.11 51.77
N VAL A 223 52.95 63.81 52.21
CA VAL A 223 52.17 62.68 51.71
C VAL A 223 50.81 63.19 51.27
N PHE A 224 50.49 62.94 50.00
CA PHE A 224 49.16 63.19 49.45
C PHE A 224 48.33 61.92 49.58
N GLY A 225 47.06 62.04 49.94
CA GLY A 225 46.13 60.94 50.10
C GLY A 225 44.78 61.24 49.46
N VAL A 226 44.14 60.20 48.94
CA VAL A 226 42.79 60.23 48.38
C VAL A 226 42.00 59.04 48.90
N ASP A 227 40.81 59.32 49.41
CA ASP A 227 39.93 58.32 50.02
C ASP A 227 38.86 57.81 49.05
N ILE A 228 38.63 56.50 49.11
CA ILE A 228 37.46 55.83 48.54
C ILE A 228 36.77 55.06 49.67
N THR A 229 35.47 55.29 49.86
CA THR A 229 34.69 54.53 50.86
C THR A 229 34.45 53.10 50.38
N LEU A 230 34.45 52.13 51.30
CA LEU A 230 34.14 50.75 50.94
C LEU A 230 32.70 50.59 50.45
N GLU A 231 31.80 51.46 50.90
CA GLU A 231 30.41 51.51 50.45
C GLU A 231 30.32 51.88 48.98
N ALA A 232 31.00 52.96 48.55
CA ALA A 232 31.01 53.36 47.14
C ALA A 232 31.64 52.26 46.26
N LEU A 233 32.76 51.67 46.70
CA LEU A 233 33.43 50.60 45.97
C LEU A 233 32.58 49.32 45.90
N SER A 234 31.94 48.91 47.00
CA SER A 234 31.07 47.72 47.04
C SER A 234 29.78 47.93 46.25
N GLY A 235 29.21 49.14 46.29
CA GLY A 235 28.06 49.53 45.46
C GLY A 235 28.41 49.51 43.96
N PHE A 236 29.60 49.99 43.61
CA PHE A 236 30.12 49.86 42.24
C PHE A 236 30.25 48.39 41.83
N LEU A 237 30.85 47.53 42.66
CA LEU A 237 30.97 46.10 42.37
C LEU A 237 29.60 45.42 42.20
N ALA A 238 28.59 45.82 42.98
CA ALA A 238 27.23 45.32 42.85
C ALA A 238 26.53 45.80 41.56
N SER A 239 26.96 46.92 40.98
CA SER A 239 26.42 47.46 39.71
C SER A 239 26.99 46.79 38.46
N LEU A 240 28.07 46.02 38.60
CA LEU A 240 28.73 45.34 37.48
C LEU A 240 27.80 44.28 36.87
N ARG A 241 27.64 44.32 35.54
CA ARG A 241 26.85 43.33 34.80
C ARG A 241 27.69 42.08 34.53
N ILE A 242 27.59 41.11 35.44
CA ILE A 242 28.28 39.82 35.37
C ILE A 242 27.24 38.72 35.15
N GLY A 243 27.03 38.30 33.91
CA GLY A 243 25.93 37.38 33.61
C GLY A 243 24.57 37.99 34.01
N ARG A 244 23.67 37.19 34.60
CA ARG A 244 22.39 37.68 35.12
C ARG A 244 22.41 37.91 36.63
N THR A 245 23.19 37.11 37.36
CA THR A 245 23.20 37.03 38.82
C THR A 245 24.62 36.90 39.40
N GLY A 246 25.64 37.09 38.57
CA GLY A 246 27.04 37.03 38.98
C GLY A 246 27.42 38.15 39.94
N ARG A 247 28.44 37.88 40.75
CA ARG A 247 28.91 38.76 41.83
C ARG A 247 30.43 38.88 41.75
N ALA A 248 30.96 40.02 42.20
CA ALA A 248 32.39 40.27 42.27
C ALA A 248 32.82 40.75 43.65
N ALA A 249 34.03 40.39 44.06
CA ALA A 249 34.67 40.88 45.27
C ALA A 249 36.14 41.21 44.99
N ILE A 250 36.68 42.18 45.72
CA ILE A 250 38.10 42.50 45.74
C ILE A 250 38.65 42.05 47.08
N ILE A 251 39.70 41.25 47.05
CA ILE A 251 40.41 40.78 48.23
C ILE A 251 41.90 41.08 48.12
N ASP A 252 42.62 41.05 49.24
CA ASP A 252 44.08 40.95 49.24
C ASP A 252 44.56 39.49 49.15
N SER A 253 45.88 39.31 49.07
CA SER A 253 46.51 37.98 49.01
C SER A 253 46.30 37.14 50.28
N ALA A 254 45.99 37.76 51.43
CA ALA A 254 45.71 37.09 52.70
C ALA A 254 44.22 36.67 52.82
N GLY A 255 43.37 37.03 51.86
CA GLY A 255 41.93 36.75 51.91
C GLY A 255 41.11 37.77 52.70
N THR A 256 41.70 38.92 53.01
CA THR A 256 41.00 40.08 53.53
C THR A 256 40.11 40.67 52.43
N VAL A 257 38.87 40.99 52.76
CA VAL A 257 37.93 41.62 51.84
C VAL A 257 38.18 43.11 51.80
N ILE A 258 38.55 43.62 50.63
CA ILE A 258 38.63 45.05 50.36
C ILE A 258 37.23 45.58 50.06
N ALA A 259 36.49 44.93 49.16
CA ALA A 259 35.11 45.29 48.84
C ALA A 259 34.32 44.10 48.31
N ALA A 260 33.04 44.01 48.68
CA ALA A 260 32.13 42.96 48.21
C ALA A 260 30.66 43.40 48.38
N PRO A 261 29.75 42.99 47.46
CA PRO A 261 28.32 43.21 47.60
C PRO A 261 27.79 42.63 48.91
N GLY A 262 26.97 43.40 49.64
CA GLY A 262 26.33 42.93 50.87
C GLY A 262 27.26 42.87 52.09
N LEU A 263 28.47 43.45 52.03
CA LEU A 263 29.31 43.63 53.21
C LEU A 263 28.59 44.55 54.21
N ALA A 264 28.24 44.02 55.38
CA ALA A 264 27.52 44.77 56.41
C ALA A 264 28.36 45.93 56.93
N ARG A 265 27.75 47.12 57.09
CA ARG A 265 28.41 48.25 57.76
C ARG A 265 28.84 47.82 59.17
N PRO A 266 30.09 48.05 59.58
CA PRO A 266 30.48 47.92 60.98
C PRO A 266 29.57 48.82 61.83
N ALA A 267 29.09 48.32 62.97
CA ALA A 267 28.33 49.14 63.91
C ALA A 267 29.19 50.34 64.36
N ALA A 268 28.60 51.53 64.40
CA ALA A 268 29.29 52.76 64.80
C ALA A 268 29.94 52.58 66.18
N GLY A 269 31.26 52.74 66.25
CA GLY A 269 32.04 52.60 67.50
C GLY A 269 32.86 51.31 67.63
N GLY A 270 32.69 50.32 66.76
CA GLY A 270 33.58 49.16 66.67
C GLY A 270 34.75 49.42 65.70
N HIS A 271 35.94 48.88 66.00
CA HIS A 271 36.95 48.68 64.96
C HIS A 271 36.26 47.96 63.80
N ALA A 272 36.36 48.46 62.56
CA ALA A 272 35.88 47.71 61.41
C ALA A 272 36.52 46.32 61.48
N ALA A 273 35.73 45.31 61.81
CA ALA A 273 36.18 43.93 61.71
C ALA A 273 36.43 43.72 60.23
N ILE A 274 37.71 43.77 59.86
CA ILE A 274 38.18 43.49 58.52
C ILE A 274 37.64 42.09 58.19
N ALA A 275 36.64 42.03 57.32
CA ALA A 275 35.98 40.77 57.01
C ALA A 275 36.95 39.92 56.20
N THR A 276 37.16 38.68 56.62
CA THR A 276 37.80 37.69 55.77
C THR A 276 36.79 37.16 54.76
N ILE A 277 37.28 36.63 53.65
CA ILE A 277 36.42 36.02 52.62
C ILE A 277 35.51 34.93 53.18
N ALA A 278 35.96 34.18 54.20
CA ALA A 278 35.16 33.17 54.89
C ALA A 278 33.97 33.76 55.69
N ALA A 279 34.06 35.04 56.08
CA ALA A 279 32.98 35.74 56.78
C ALA A 279 31.89 36.27 55.81
N LEU A 280 32.18 36.34 54.50
CA LEU A 280 31.14 36.57 53.51
C LEU A 280 30.23 35.33 53.48
N ARG A 281 28.95 35.53 53.77
CA ARG A 281 27.90 34.52 53.64
C ARG A 281 27.58 34.21 52.17
N ASP A 282 28.61 34.09 51.32
CA ASP A 282 28.54 33.79 49.91
C ASP A 282 29.46 32.60 49.56
N PRO A 283 28.93 31.37 49.57
CA PRO A 283 29.73 30.16 49.35
C PRO A 283 30.36 30.10 47.95
N ALA A 284 29.83 30.83 46.97
CA ALA A 284 30.40 30.87 45.63
C ALA A 284 31.71 31.67 45.57
N LEU A 285 31.77 32.81 46.26
CA LEU A 285 32.99 33.62 46.36
C LEU A 285 34.05 32.96 47.26
N VAL A 286 33.62 32.27 48.33
CA VAL A 286 34.51 31.47 49.18
C VAL A 286 35.17 30.35 48.36
N ALA A 287 34.38 29.57 47.64
CA ALA A 287 34.91 28.51 46.78
C ALA A 287 35.81 29.05 45.66
N ALA A 288 35.48 30.22 45.09
CA ALA A 288 36.35 30.88 44.12
C ALA A 288 37.72 31.26 44.72
N TYR A 289 37.75 31.71 45.98
CA TYR A 289 38.98 32.00 46.69
C TYR A 289 39.80 30.74 47.00
N ASP A 290 39.16 29.67 47.45
CA ASP A 290 39.84 28.40 47.76
C ASP A 290 40.53 27.82 46.53
N HIS A 291 39.86 27.85 45.37
CA HIS A 291 40.50 27.46 44.10
C HIS A 291 41.63 28.40 43.69
N TYR A 292 41.47 29.71 43.86
CA TYR A 292 42.54 30.67 43.58
C TYR A 292 43.80 30.40 44.41
N ARG A 293 43.66 30.02 45.70
CA ARG A 293 44.79 29.70 46.56
C ARG A 293 45.60 28.49 46.10
N ILE A 294 44.94 27.53 45.46
CA ILE A 294 45.56 26.27 45.01
C ILE A 294 46.14 26.41 43.60
N GLU A 295 45.37 27.00 42.67
CA GLU A 295 45.67 26.99 41.23
C GLU A 295 46.15 28.34 40.68
N GLY A 296 46.03 29.42 41.46
CA GLY A 296 46.39 30.78 41.05
C GLY A 296 45.35 31.46 40.17
N TYR A 297 45.80 32.43 39.37
CA TYR A 297 44.92 33.26 38.53
C TYR A 297 44.35 32.48 37.33
N GLY A 298 43.06 32.67 37.04
CA GLY A 298 42.41 31.97 35.92
C GLY A 298 40.90 31.98 36.00
N SER A 299 40.26 31.42 34.98
CA SER A 299 38.84 31.08 34.99
C SER A 299 38.67 29.56 35.12
N ARG A 300 37.70 29.14 35.94
CA ARG A 300 37.41 27.73 36.24
C ARG A 300 35.92 27.53 36.46
N THR A 301 35.47 26.30 36.24
CA THR A 301 34.12 25.90 36.68
C THR A 301 34.26 25.20 38.03
N ILE A 302 33.56 25.71 39.03
CA ILE A 302 33.51 25.18 40.40
C ILE A 302 32.09 24.70 40.69
N THR A 303 31.93 23.75 41.61
CA THR A 303 30.62 23.25 42.02
C THR A 303 30.40 23.62 43.48
N VAL A 304 29.28 24.28 43.76
CA VAL A 304 28.91 24.73 45.11
C VAL A 304 27.49 24.27 45.38
N GLY A 305 27.33 23.27 46.24
CA GLY A 305 26.08 22.53 46.37
C GLY A 305 25.74 21.80 45.06
N ASP A 306 24.50 21.93 44.59
CA ASP A 306 24.04 21.34 43.31
C ASP A 306 24.26 22.26 42.09
N ALA A 307 24.75 23.48 42.31
CA ALA A 307 24.93 24.47 41.26
C ALA A 307 26.39 24.59 40.80
N ARG A 308 26.58 24.68 39.48
CA ARG A 308 27.88 24.98 38.88
C ARG A 308 28.06 26.48 38.69
N PHE A 309 29.20 26.99 39.12
CA PHE A 309 29.60 28.39 38.97
C PHE A 309 30.85 28.49 38.12
N VAL A 310 30.95 29.57 37.38
CA VAL A 310 32.22 30.03 36.83
C VAL A 310 32.87 30.96 37.83
N ALA A 311 34.03 30.56 38.32
CA ALA A 311 34.91 31.34 39.18
C ALA A 311 36.03 31.95 38.35
N ILE A 312 36.29 33.24 38.51
CA ILE A 312 37.41 33.93 37.87
C ILE A 312 38.20 34.69 38.93
N ALA A 313 39.51 34.44 38.96
CA ALA A 313 40.46 35.20 39.77
C ALA A 313 41.39 35.99 38.84
N SER A 314 41.40 37.32 38.99
CA SER A 314 42.25 38.21 38.19
C SER A 314 43.03 39.17 39.08
N ARG A 315 44.29 39.42 38.71
CA ARG A 315 45.09 40.48 39.31
C ARG A 315 44.55 41.85 38.91
N LEU A 316 44.68 42.84 39.79
CA LEU A 316 44.40 44.25 39.52
C LEU A 316 45.71 45.07 39.49
N PRO A 317 46.38 45.19 38.33
CA PRO A 317 47.69 45.87 38.25
C PRO A 317 47.65 47.33 38.68
N ALA A 318 46.51 48.00 38.45
CA ALA A 318 46.32 49.40 38.81
C ALA A 318 46.48 49.63 40.32
N ALA A 319 46.11 48.68 41.18
CA ALA A 319 46.21 48.85 42.63
C ALA A 319 47.66 48.81 43.17
N GLY A 320 48.67 48.42 42.39
CA GLY A 320 50.06 48.32 42.85
C GLY A 320 50.33 47.33 44.00
N GLN A 321 49.28 46.73 44.56
CA GLN A 321 49.28 45.66 45.55
C GLN A 321 48.72 44.37 44.94
N ASP A 322 48.98 43.24 45.60
CA ASP A 322 48.47 41.91 45.21
C ASP A 322 46.96 41.76 45.47
N TRP A 323 46.17 42.74 45.05
CA TRP A 323 44.72 42.67 45.09
C TRP A 323 44.21 41.77 43.97
N VAL A 324 43.27 40.91 44.36
CA VAL A 324 42.65 39.90 43.51
C VAL A 324 41.19 40.24 43.37
N LEU A 325 40.76 40.41 42.13
CA LEU A 325 39.36 40.46 41.74
C LEU A 325 38.86 39.02 41.61
N LEU A 326 37.94 38.64 42.50
CA LEU A 326 37.19 37.41 42.43
C LEU A 326 35.83 37.67 41.79
N ILE A 327 35.45 36.82 40.85
CA ILE A 327 34.13 36.84 40.21
C ILE A 327 33.55 35.45 40.34
N ALA A 328 32.30 35.35 40.77
CA ALA A 328 31.54 34.10 40.81
C ALA A 328 30.18 34.32 40.15
N ALA A 329 29.90 33.55 39.09
CA ALA A 329 28.64 33.63 38.34
C ALA A 329 28.11 32.23 38.00
N PRO A 330 26.81 31.94 38.16
CA PRO A 330 26.27 30.63 37.80
C PRO A 330 26.54 30.28 36.35
N GLN A 331 26.93 29.03 36.06
CA GLN A 331 27.16 28.57 34.68
C GLN A 331 25.87 28.70 33.84
N ALA A 332 24.71 28.52 34.47
CA ALA A 332 23.39 28.67 33.87
C ALA A 332 23.14 30.05 33.25
N ASP A 333 23.76 31.12 33.79
CA ASP A 333 23.61 32.48 33.27
C ASP A 333 24.19 32.62 31.86
N PHE A 334 25.16 31.77 31.50
CA PHE A 334 25.83 31.76 30.21
C PHE A 334 25.28 30.68 29.27
N THR A 335 24.70 29.60 29.80
CA THR A 335 24.11 28.52 28.98
C THR A 335 22.65 28.78 28.59
N ALA A 336 21.92 29.66 29.29
CA ALA A 336 20.54 30.01 28.94
C ALA A 336 20.38 30.57 27.50
N LEU A 337 21.42 31.24 26.98
CA LEU A 337 21.49 31.66 25.57
C LEU A 337 21.54 30.47 24.60
N ALA A 338 22.22 29.37 24.98
CA ALA A 338 22.33 28.16 24.18
C ALA A 338 21.12 27.23 24.31
N GLU A 339 20.47 27.17 25.48
CA GLU A 339 19.33 26.28 25.73
C GLU A 339 18.07 26.70 24.96
N SER A 340 17.88 27.99 24.67
CA SER A 340 16.71 28.46 23.90
C SER A 340 16.65 27.86 22.49
N ASN A 341 17.81 27.59 21.88
CA ASN A 341 17.89 26.98 20.55
C ASN A 341 17.52 25.50 20.56
N SER A 342 17.71 24.80 21.67
CA SER A 342 17.48 23.34 21.74
C SER A 342 16.01 22.95 21.58
N ARG A 343 15.07 23.77 22.06
CA ARG A 343 13.62 23.51 21.88
C ARG A 343 13.20 23.67 20.42
N THR A 344 13.74 24.68 19.74
CA THR A 344 13.48 24.93 18.32
C THR A 344 14.05 23.81 17.46
N ASP A 345 15.26 23.33 17.77
CA ASP A 345 15.88 22.20 17.07
C ASP A 345 15.08 20.90 17.23
N LEU A 346 14.58 20.63 18.43
CA LEU A 346 13.68 19.49 18.70
C LEU A 346 12.37 19.60 17.92
N LEU A 347 11.76 20.78 17.90
CA LEU A 347 10.48 21.01 17.23
C LEU A 347 10.63 20.93 15.70
N LEU A 348 11.70 21.49 15.13
CA LEU A 348 12.05 21.35 13.72
C LEU A 348 12.35 19.90 13.34
N SER A 349 13.07 19.15 14.18
CA SER A 349 13.31 17.71 13.98
C SER A 349 11.98 16.93 13.94
N LEU A 350 11.06 17.23 14.86
CA LEU A 350 9.72 16.62 14.92
C LEU A 350 8.88 16.92 13.68
N ILE A 351 8.87 18.18 13.22
CA ILE A 351 8.20 18.58 11.98
C ILE A 351 8.79 17.82 10.79
N THR A 352 10.11 17.74 10.69
CA THR A 352 10.79 17.10 9.55
C THR A 352 10.50 15.59 9.51
N ILE A 353 10.50 14.92 10.68
CA ILE A 353 10.10 13.51 10.80
C ILE A 353 8.63 13.33 10.40
N GLY A 354 7.74 14.22 10.88
CA GLY A 354 6.32 14.20 10.51
C GLY A 354 6.10 14.36 9.01
N LEU A 355 6.84 15.28 8.37
CA LEU A 355 6.78 15.51 6.92
C LEU A 355 7.29 14.30 6.13
N ALA A 356 8.40 13.69 6.56
CA ALA A 356 8.95 12.49 5.93
C ALA A 356 8.01 11.28 6.03
N ALA A 357 7.38 11.09 7.21
CA ALA A 357 6.38 10.04 7.42
C ALA A 357 5.13 10.28 6.55
N LEU A 358 4.65 11.53 6.46
CA LEU A 358 3.55 11.92 5.59
C LEU A 358 3.87 11.62 4.12
N LEU A 359 5.07 11.97 3.65
CA LEU A 359 5.52 11.72 2.28
C LEU A 359 5.61 10.21 1.98
N GLY A 360 6.11 9.42 2.94
CA GLY A 360 6.10 7.96 2.87
C GLY A 360 4.70 7.37 2.76
N LEU A 361 3.77 7.84 3.60
CA LEU A 361 2.35 7.46 3.55
C LEU A 361 1.70 7.84 2.22
N LEU A 362 1.97 9.05 1.73
CA LEU A 362 1.49 9.52 0.43
C LEU A 362 2.00 8.63 -0.71
N LEU A 363 3.30 8.31 -0.74
CA LEU A 363 3.88 7.42 -1.76
C LEU A 363 3.25 6.02 -1.71
N VAL A 364 3.06 5.43 -0.53
CA VAL A 364 2.39 4.13 -0.39
C VAL A 364 0.93 4.20 -0.86
N SER A 365 0.21 5.28 -0.52
CA SER A 365 -1.18 5.47 -0.92
C SER A 365 -1.31 5.69 -2.43
N GLN A 366 -0.40 6.44 -3.04
CA GLN A 366 -0.35 6.72 -4.46
C GLN A 366 -0.04 5.44 -5.24
N ASN A 367 0.92 4.64 -4.77
CA ASN A 367 1.30 3.37 -5.39
C ASN A 367 0.14 2.35 -5.35
N ARG A 368 -0.66 2.36 -4.28
CA ARG A 368 -1.90 1.55 -4.20
C ARG A 368 -2.99 2.05 -5.16
N ARG A 369 -3.10 3.38 -5.38
CA ARG A 369 -4.06 3.96 -6.33
C ARG A 369 -3.69 3.64 -7.78
N THR A 370 -2.42 3.77 -8.15
CA THR A 370 -1.93 3.41 -9.49
C THR A 370 -2.08 1.92 -9.76
N ASP A 371 -1.83 1.04 -8.78
CA ASP A 371 -2.07 -0.41 -8.93
C ASP A 371 -3.55 -0.76 -9.12
N ARG A 372 -4.48 0.00 -8.52
CA ARG A 372 -5.93 -0.19 -8.75
C ARG A 372 -6.33 0.24 -10.16
N LEU A 373 -5.87 1.42 -10.60
CA LEU A 373 -6.13 1.92 -11.96
C LEU A 373 -5.53 1.01 -13.03
N ALA A 374 -4.32 0.50 -12.82
CA ALA A 374 -3.65 -0.41 -13.75
C ALA A 374 -4.43 -1.72 -13.94
N ARG A 375 -5.05 -2.25 -12.87
CA ARG A 375 -5.89 -3.46 -12.96
C ARG A 375 -7.17 -3.21 -13.74
N LEU A 376 -7.86 -2.11 -13.47
CA LEU A 376 -9.08 -1.74 -14.20
C LEU A 376 -8.81 -1.54 -15.70
N LEU A 377 -7.69 -0.91 -16.05
CA LEU A 377 -7.28 -0.74 -17.45
C LEU A 377 -6.89 -2.07 -18.12
N ALA A 378 -6.27 -2.99 -17.39
CA ALA A 378 -5.94 -4.31 -17.91
C ALA A 378 -7.20 -5.14 -18.20
N GLU A 379 -8.17 -5.14 -17.29
CA GLU A 379 -9.47 -5.82 -17.46
C GLU A 379 -10.26 -5.26 -18.65
N GLN A 380 -10.27 -3.93 -18.84
CA GLN A 380 -10.92 -3.31 -20.01
C GLN A 380 -10.21 -3.67 -21.32
N ARG A 381 -8.88 -3.66 -21.36
CA ARG A 381 -8.12 -4.04 -22.58
C ARG A 381 -8.39 -5.47 -23.00
N GLU A 382 -8.47 -6.39 -22.04
CA GLU A 382 -8.72 -7.80 -22.34
C GLU A 382 -10.14 -8.02 -22.87
N THR A 383 -11.13 -7.31 -22.32
CA THR A 383 -12.53 -7.37 -22.78
C THR A 383 -12.67 -6.88 -24.22
N VAL A 384 -12.13 -5.69 -24.52
CA VAL A 384 -12.15 -5.12 -25.88
C VAL A 384 -11.39 -6.01 -26.87
N ALA A 385 -10.28 -6.61 -26.46
CA ALA A 385 -9.50 -7.50 -27.32
C ALA A 385 -10.18 -8.85 -27.61
N ARG A 386 -11.04 -9.36 -26.71
CA ARG A 386 -11.86 -10.56 -26.98
C ARG A 386 -13.00 -10.25 -27.93
N GLU A 387 -13.74 -9.16 -27.68
CA GLU A 387 -14.84 -8.72 -28.54
C GLU A 387 -14.37 -8.43 -29.97
N THR A 388 -13.25 -7.71 -30.12
CA THR A 388 -12.65 -7.43 -31.43
C THR A 388 -12.23 -8.73 -32.15
N ARG A 389 -11.67 -9.71 -31.43
CA ARG A 389 -11.26 -11.00 -32.01
C ARG A 389 -12.47 -11.82 -32.47
N ALA A 390 -13.51 -11.94 -31.65
CA ALA A 390 -14.73 -12.68 -32.00
C ALA A 390 -15.43 -12.09 -33.22
N LEU A 391 -15.54 -10.75 -33.31
CA LEU A 391 -16.10 -10.07 -34.49
C LEU A 391 -15.21 -10.26 -35.73
N SER A 392 -13.88 -10.20 -35.58
CA SER A 392 -12.96 -10.42 -36.71
C SER A 392 -12.98 -11.85 -37.24
N ALA A 393 -13.11 -12.84 -36.36
CA ALA A 393 -13.25 -14.25 -36.74
C ALA A 393 -14.58 -14.48 -37.46
N LEU A 394 -15.66 -13.92 -36.93
CA LEU A 394 -16.98 -14.00 -37.54
C LEU A 394 -17.03 -13.37 -38.94
N ALA A 395 -16.37 -12.22 -39.13
CA ALA A 395 -16.28 -11.55 -40.44
C ALA A 395 -15.48 -12.35 -41.47
N ALA A 396 -14.58 -13.24 -41.02
CA ALA A 396 -13.78 -14.11 -41.88
C ALA A 396 -14.48 -15.45 -42.20
N GLU A 397 -15.67 -15.70 -41.65
CA GLU A 397 -16.39 -16.97 -41.81
C GLU A 397 -16.88 -17.18 -43.26
N PRO A 398 -16.47 -18.27 -43.93
CA PRO A 398 -16.94 -18.59 -45.28
C PRO A 398 -18.45 -18.81 -45.31
N GLY A 399 -19.15 -18.24 -46.30
CA GLY A 399 -20.59 -18.50 -46.47
C GLY A 399 -21.47 -17.99 -45.32
N LEU A 400 -21.00 -17.01 -44.53
CA LEU A 400 -21.68 -16.47 -43.34
C LEU A 400 -23.17 -16.16 -43.55
N PHE A 401 -23.56 -15.66 -44.72
CA PHE A 401 -24.95 -15.34 -45.07
C PHE A 401 -25.63 -16.38 -45.99
N ASP A 402 -24.90 -17.40 -46.44
CA ASP A 402 -25.43 -18.45 -47.32
C ASP A 402 -26.21 -19.48 -46.50
N PRO A 403 -27.55 -19.61 -46.70
CA PRO A 403 -28.37 -20.55 -45.95
C PRO A 403 -28.06 -22.02 -46.24
N CYS A 404 -27.30 -22.34 -47.29
CA CYS A 404 -26.99 -23.72 -47.68
C CYS A 404 -25.64 -24.22 -47.13
N GLN A 405 -24.78 -23.34 -46.63
CA GLN A 405 -23.47 -23.70 -46.07
C GLN A 405 -23.50 -23.63 -44.53
N PRO A 406 -22.81 -24.52 -43.80
CA PRO A 406 -22.68 -24.40 -42.35
C PRO A 406 -21.85 -23.16 -41.97
N ALA A 407 -22.16 -22.54 -40.83
CA ALA A 407 -21.45 -21.36 -40.32
C ALA A 407 -21.05 -21.57 -38.84
N PRO A 408 -20.13 -22.53 -38.58
CA PRO A 408 -19.72 -22.91 -37.21
C PRO A 408 -19.19 -21.72 -36.40
N GLY A 409 -18.55 -20.74 -37.04
CA GLY A 409 -18.04 -19.53 -36.38
C GLY A 409 -19.10 -18.72 -35.61
N LEU A 410 -20.39 -18.88 -35.93
CA LEU A 410 -21.48 -18.25 -35.18
C LEU A 410 -21.62 -18.82 -33.76
N THR A 411 -21.68 -20.15 -33.63
CA THR A 411 -21.86 -20.82 -32.32
C THR A 411 -20.54 -20.91 -31.54
N GLU A 412 -19.40 -21.05 -32.23
CA GLU A 412 -18.07 -20.97 -31.62
C GLU A 412 -17.83 -19.59 -31.01
N GLY A 413 -18.09 -18.52 -31.78
CA GLY A 413 -17.94 -17.15 -31.29
C GLY A 413 -18.87 -16.84 -30.11
N LEU A 414 -20.10 -17.38 -30.13
CA LEU A 414 -21.04 -17.27 -29.02
C LEU A 414 -20.50 -17.94 -27.76
N ALA A 415 -19.94 -19.16 -27.88
CA ALA A 415 -19.36 -19.88 -26.75
C ALA A 415 -18.12 -19.18 -26.18
N ASP A 416 -17.22 -18.68 -27.03
CA ASP A 416 -16.01 -17.96 -26.61
C ASP A 416 -16.35 -16.64 -25.88
N MET A 417 -17.29 -15.86 -26.43
CA MET A 417 -17.68 -14.57 -25.86
C MET A 417 -18.49 -14.69 -24.57
N SER A 418 -19.35 -15.70 -24.45
CA SER A 418 -20.21 -15.89 -23.27
C SER A 418 -19.60 -16.79 -22.20
N GLY A 419 -18.53 -17.53 -22.54
CA GLY A 419 -18.02 -18.63 -21.74
C GLY A 419 -19.04 -19.73 -21.51
N ALA A 420 -20.03 -19.86 -22.40
CA ALA A 420 -21.05 -20.89 -22.34
C ALA A 420 -20.45 -22.27 -22.58
N ARG A 421 -20.98 -23.26 -21.86
CA ARG A 421 -20.59 -24.66 -22.06
C ARG A 421 -21.07 -25.16 -23.42
N ARG A 422 -22.28 -24.77 -23.80
CA ARG A 422 -22.87 -25.07 -25.12
C ARG A 422 -23.55 -23.83 -25.68
N ALA A 423 -23.34 -23.56 -26.96
CA ALA A 423 -24.01 -22.49 -27.69
C ALA A 423 -24.69 -23.08 -28.92
N SER A 424 -25.94 -22.71 -29.18
CA SER A 424 -26.70 -23.32 -30.28
C SER A 424 -27.69 -22.36 -30.94
N ILE A 425 -27.96 -22.60 -32.21
CA ILE A 425 -28.90 -21.86 -33.05
C ILE A 425 -29.98 -22.83 -33.52
N TRP A 426 -31.22 -22.45 -33.23
CA TRP A 426 -32.41 -23.26 -33.48
C TRP A 426 -33.36 -22.50 -34.40
N ARG A 427 -34.04 -23.22 -35.28
CA ARG A 427 -34.96 -22.69 -36.28
C ARG A 427 -36.33 -23.34 -36.14
N LEU A 428 -37.39 -22.56 -36.31
CA LEU A 428 -38.75 -23.07 -36.37
C LEU A 428 -39.01 -23.76 -37.73
N ALA A 429 -39.55 -24.98 -37.68
CA ALA A 429 -39.87 -25.80 -38.84
C ALA A 429 -41.29 -26.42 -38.72
N GLY A 430 -41.77 -27.03 -39.81
CA GLY A 430 -43.05 -27.76 -39.83
C GLY A 430 -44.27 -26.91 -39.47
N GLY A 431 -44.33 -25.65 -39.94
CA GLY A 431 -45.40 -24.71 -39.55
C GLY A 431 -45.31 -24.24 -38.10
N ALA A 432 -44.10 -24.00 -37.60
CA ALA A 432 -43.79 -23.64 -36.21
C ALA A 432 -44.15 -24.71 -35.15
N ARG A 433 -44.24 -25.99 -35.57
CA ARG A 433 -44.50 -27.13 -34.68
C ARG A 433 -43.22 -27.71 -34.07
N THR A 434 -42.07 -27.52 -34.69
CA THR A 434 -40.80 -28.06 -34.21
C THR A 434 -39.70 -26.99 -34.23
N LEU A 435 -38.75 -27.09 -33.29
CA LEU A 435 -37.49 -26.36 -33.29
C LEU A 435 -36.40 -27.32 -33.71
N ARG A 436 -35.79 -27.06 -34.85
CA ARG A 436 -34.66 -27.83 -35.38
C ARG A 436 -33.37 -27.08 -35.12
N CYS A 437 -32.39 -27.76 -34.54
CA CYS A 437 -31.04 -27.24 -34.33
C CYS A 437 -30.34 -27.13 -35.67
N ASP A 438 -30.06 -25.90 -36.09
CA ASP A 438 -29.26 -25.63 -37.28
C ASP A 438 -27.76 -25.83 -36.93
N ASP A 439 -27.33 -25.48 -35.71
CA ASP A 439 -25.98 -25.79 -35.21
C ASP A 439 -25.91 -25.71 -33.67
N LEU A 440 -25.12 -26.57 -33.02
CA LEU A 440 -24.82 -26.58 -31.59
C LEU A 440 -23.35 -26.89 -31.40
N PHE A 441 -22.64 -25.97 -30.75
CA PHE A 441 -21.23 -26.12 -30.42
C PHE A 441 -21.03 -26.38 -28.93
N GLU A 442 -20.21 -27.39 -28.63
CA GLU A 442 -19.66 -27.66 -27.30
C GLU A 442 -18.14 -27.82 -27.39
N GLN A 443 -17.40 -27.08 -26.55
CA GLN A 443 -15.93 -26.94 -26.65
C GLN A 443 -15.15 -28.26 -26.64
N HIS A 444 -15.72 -29.33 -26.07
CA HIS A 444 -15.09 -30.66 -25.98
C HIS A 444 -15.76 -31.73 -26.87
N ALA A 445 -16.91 -31.43 -27.48
CA ALA A 445 -17.70 -32.40 -28.25
C ALA A 445 -17.89 -31.99 -29.73
N GLY A 446 -17.52 -30.76 -30.10
CA GLY A 446 -17.62 -30.24 -31.46
C GLY A 446 -19.01 -29.73 -31.80
N HIS A 447 -19.31 -29.69 -33.10
CA HIS A 447 -20.61 -29.26 -33.64
C HIS A 447 -21.63 -30.40 -33.68
N THR A 448 -22.91 -30.07 -33.56
CA THR A 448 -24.03 -31.01 -33.63
C THR A 448 -25.22 -30.34 -34.30
N GLU A 449 -25.74 -30.95 -35.37
CA GLU A 449 -26.90 -30.45 -36.12
C GLU A 449 -28.09 -31.41 -36.02
N GLY A 450 -29.27 -30.95 -36.44
CA GLY A 450 -30.42 -31.84 -36.71
C GLY A 450 -31.18 -32.37 -35.48
N LEU A 451 -30.82 -31.92 -34.27
CA LEU A 451 -31.67 -32.12 -33.08
C LEU A 451 -33.03 -31.45 -33.29
N GLU A 452 -34.12 -32.14 -32.95
CA GLU A 452 -35.47 -31.59 -33.05
C GLU A 452 -36.18 -31.62 -31.70
N LEU A 453 -36.86 -30.52 -31.39
CA LEU A 453 -37.69 -30.35 -30.21
C LEU A 453 -39.13 -30.07 -30.66
N SER A 454 -40.08 -30.86 -30.19
CA SER A 454 -41.49 -30.71 -30.57
C SER A 454 -42.22 -29.73 -29.65
N ARG A 455 -43.12 -28.93 -30.21
CA ARG A 455 -44.03 -28.05 -29.46
C ARG A 455 -44.95 -28.83 -28.52
N SER A 456 -45.29 -30.08 -28.83
CA SER A 456 -46.08 -30.94 -27.93
C SER A 456 -45.31 -31.33 -26.67
N GLU A 457 -43.98 -31.41 -26.75
CA GLU A 457 -43.09 -31.76 -25.63
C GLU A 457 -42.71 -30.54 -24.77
N LEU A 458 -42.75 -29.33 -25.37
CA LEU A 458 -42.25 -28.08 -24.80
C LEU A 458 -43.26 -26.90 -24.90
N PRO A 459 -44.53 -27.06 -24.47
CA PRO A 459 -45.57 -26.06 -24.73
C PRO A 459 -45.26 -24.67 -24.13
N ARG A 460 -44.66 -24.60 -22.93
CA ARG A 460 -44.37 -23.32 -22.26
C ARG A 460 -43.17 -22.62 -22.86
N PHE A 461 -42.16 -23.38 -23.25
CA PHE A 461 -40.97 -22.84 -23.92
C PHE A 461 -41.33 -22.21 -25.26
N PHE A 462 -42.14 -22.90 -26.07
CA PHE A 462 -42.62 -22.36 -27.34
C PHE A 462 -43.55 -21.15 -27.16
N GLN A 463 -44.36 -21.10 -26.09
CA GLN A 463 -45.18 -19.93 -25.78
C GLN A 463 -44.32 -18.69 -25.50
N ALA A 464 -43.26 -18.82 -24.68
CA ALA A 464 -42.32 -17.74 -24.41
C ALA A 464 -41.56 -17.32 -25.68
N LEU A 465 -41.20 -18.29 -26.52
CA LEU A 465 -40.54 -18.05 -27.79
C LEU A 465 -41.43 -17.29 -28.78
N ASP A 466 -42.70 -17.66 -28.91
CA ASP A 466 -43.67 -16.99 -29.82
C ASP A 466 -43.89 -15.52 -29.40
N GLN A 467 -43.83 -15.22 -28.11
CA GLN A 467 -43.90 -13.85 -27.57
C GLN A 467 -42.62 -13.04 -27.81
N GLY A 468 -41.57 -13.69 -28.34
CA GLY A 468 -40.26 -13.09 -28.56
C GLY A 468 -39.58 -12.68 -27.25
N GLU A 469 -39.86 -13.38 -26.16
CA GLU A 469 -39.28 -13.07 -24.85
C GLU A 469 -37.80 -13.49 -24.80
N THR A 470 -36.93 -12.57 -24.36
CA THR A 470 -35.52 -12.88 -24.08
C THR A 470 -35.39 -13.38 -22.65
N ILE A 471 -34.71 -14.51 -22.47
CA ILE A 471 -34.45 -15.10 -21.16
C ILE A 471 -32.96 -14.98 -20.87
N ASP A 472 -32.60 -14.26 -19.81
CA ASP A 472 -31.20 -13.96 -19.48
C ASP A 472 -30.73 -14.80 -18.27
N GLY A 473 -29.95 -15.85 -18.52
CA GLY A 473 -29.14 -16.54 -17.51
C GLY A 473 -29.91 -17.17 -16.34
N VAL A 474 -31.14 -17.62 -16.57
CA VAL A 474 -31.99 -18.19 -15.50
C VAL A 474 -31.55 -19.60 -15.13
N GLU A 475 -31.80 -20.01 -13.89
CA GLU A 475 -31.68 -21.41 -13.50
C GLU A 475 -32.79 -22.22 -14.19
N ALA A 476 -32.39 -23.03 -15.17
CA ALA A 476 -33.30 -23.60 -16.15
C ALA A 476 -34.28 -24.61 -15.55
N ALA A 477 -33.93 -25.23 -14.42
CA ALA A 477 -34.84 -26.13 -13.70
C ALA A 477 -35.93 -25.40 -12.90
N ALA A 478 -35.66 -24.16 -12.48
CA ALA A 478 -36.51 -23.38 -11.58
C ALA A 478 -37.46 -22.43 -12.32
N ASP A 479 -37.11 -22.02 -13.54
CA ASP A 479 -37.94 -21.14 -14.37
C ASP A 479 -39.00 -21.95 -15.15
N ALA A 480 -40.27 -21.56 -15.02
CA ALA A 480 -41.39 -22.28 -15.60
C ALA A 480 -41.37 -22.35 -17.14
N ARG A 481 -40.66 -21.42 -17.81
CA ARG A 481 -40.54 -21.35 -19.28
C ARG A 481 -39.44 -22.28 -19.80
N THR A 482 -38.41 -22.57 -18.99
CA THR A 482 -37.23 -23.34 -19.40
C THR A 482 -37.12 -24.71 -18.70
N ALA A 483 -37.96 -25.00 -17.72
CA ALA A 483 -37.96 -26.28 -17.00
C ALA A 483 -38.18 -27.51 -17.92
N GLU A 484 -38.99 -27.36 -18.96
CA GLU A 484 -39.31 -28.43 -19.91
C GLU A 484 -38.09 -28.77 -20.77
N ILE A 485 -37.43 -27.75 -21.34
CA ILE A 485 -36.21 -27.91 -22.14
C ILE A 485 -35.03 -28.37 -21.27
N HIS A 486 -34.97 -27.95 -20.01
CA HIS A 486 -33.95 -28.45 -19.08
C HIS A 486 -34.06 -29.97 -18.88
N ARG A 487 -35.28 -30.49 -18.69
CA ARG A 487 -35.49 -31.94 -18.49
C ARG A 487 -35.13 -32.76 -19.73
N LEU A 488 -35.46 -32.25 -20.92
CA LEU A 488 -35.33 -32.99 -22.18
C LEU A 488 -33.94 -32.87 -22.81
N LEU A 489 -33.32 -31.69 -22.77
CA LEU A 489 -32.07 -31.40 -23.49
C LEU A 489 -30.87 -31.10 -22.59
N MET A 490 -31.05 -30.49 -21.41
CA MET A 490 -29.93 -29.97 -20.60
C MET A 490 -29.46 -30.94 -19.52
N ARG A 491 -30.39 -31.54 -18.78
CA ARG A 491 -30.13 -32.42 -17.63
C ARG A 491 -29.16 -33.57 -17.93
N PRO A 492 -29.23 -34.27 -19.09
CA PRO A 492 -28.29 -35.34 -19.42
C PRO A 492 -26.84 -34.87 -19.55
N PHE A 493 -26.63 -33.62 -19.95
CA PHE A 493 -25.31 -33.02 -20.15
C PHE A 493 -24.86 -32.22 -18.92
N GLY A 494 -25.73 -32.06 -17.92
CA GLY A 494 -25.42 -31.42 -16.65
C GLY A 494 -25.42 -29.90 -16.69
N SER A 495 -26.01 -29.28 -17.73
CA SER A 495 -26.18 -27.84 -17.80
C SER A 495 -27.30 -27.35 -16.88
N ARG A 496 -27.13 -26.19 -16.26
CA ARG A 496 -28.03 -25.66 -15.20
C ARG A 496 -28.64 -24.32 -15.55
N THR A 497 -27.88 -23.40 -16.14
CA THR A 497 -28.41 -22.09 -16.54
C THR A 497 -28.65 -22.02 -18.04
N LEU A 498 -29.67 -21.28 -18.45
CA LEU A 498 -30.02 -21.09 -19.84
C LEU A 498 -30.31 -19.62 -20.14
N SER A 499 -29.64 -19.09 -21.16
CA SER A 499 -30.06 -17.86 -21.83
C SER A 499 -30.69 -18.20 -23.18
N VAL A 500 -31.80 -17.55 -23.50
CA VAL A 500 -32.54 -17.73 -24.75
C VAL A 500 -32.71 -16.37 -25.40
N LEU A 501 -32.18 -16.22 -26.61
CA LEU A 501 -32.35 -15.03 -27.42
C LEU A 501 -33.17 -15.37 -28.68
N PRO A 502 -34.40 -14.86 -28.81
CA PRO A 502 -35.24 -15.16 -29.97
C PRO A 502 -34.63 -14.59 -31.26
N VAL A 503 -34.59 -15.41 -32.31
CA VAL A 503 -34.19 -14.99 -33.66
C VAL A 503 -35.42 -14.40 -34.34
N ARG A 504 -35.40 -13.08 -34.57
CA ARG A 504 -36.55 -12.34 -35.13
C ARG A 504 -36.35 -12.09 -36.62
N GLY A 505 -37.24 -12.65 -37.44
CA GLY A 505 -37.30 -12.40 -38.88
C GLY A 505 -38.42 -11.41 -39.26
N PRO A 506 -38.61 -11.13 -40.57
CA PRO A 506 -39.61 -10.19 -41.06
C PRO A 506 -41.06 -10.57 -40.74
N ALA A 507 -41.35 -11.86 -40.55
CA ALA A 507 -42.69 -12.42 -40.33
C ALA A 507 -42.96 -12.81 -38.86
N GLY A 508 -42.06 -12.49 -37.92
CA GLY A 508 -42.15 -12.89 -36.52
C GLY A 508 -40.90 -13.63 -36.04
N VAL A 509 -41.03 -14.40 -34.95
CA VAL A 509 -39.93 -15.21 -34.43
C VAL A 509 -39.69 -16.40 -35.36
N SER A 510 -38.46 -16.52 -35.86
CA SER A 510 -38.05 -17.58 -36.81
C SER A 510 -37.25 -18.70 -36.14
N GLY A 511 -36.83 -18.50 -34.89
CA GLY A 511 -35.94 -19.42 -34.18
C GLY A 511 -35.44 -18.87 -32.84
N ALA A 512 -34.41 -19.49 -32.27
CA ALA A 512 -33.80 -19.09 -31.01
C ALA A 512 -32.30 -19.37 -30.98
N VAL A 513 -31.52 -18.51 -30.33
CA VAL A 513 -30.15 -18.78 -29.90
C VAL A 513 -30.18 -19.18 -28.44
N LEU A 514 -29.57 -20.31 -28.10
CA LEU A 514 -29.53 -20.86 -26.76
C LEU A 514 -28.08 -20.92 -26.25
N LEU A 515 -27.83 -20.33 -25.08
CA LEU A 515 -26.55 -20.37 -24.38
C LEU A 515 -26.71 -21.10 -23.06
N GLU A 516 -26.06 -22.23 -22.91
CA GLU A 516 -26.11 -23.06 -21.70
C GLU A 516 -24.89 -22.85 -20.81
N ASP A 517 -25.10 -22.66 -19.51
CA ASP A 517 -24.05 -22.39 -18.52
C ASP A 517 -23.12 -21.24 -18.91
N ALA A 518 -23.69 -20.18 -19.50
CA ALA A 518 -22.95 -18.95 -19.79
C ALA A 518 -22.40 -18.32 -18.50
N ARG A 519 -21.08 -18.17 -18.41
CA ARG A 519 -20.42 -17.52 -17.27
C ARG A 519 -20.59 -16.00 -17.31
N GLU A 520 -20.63 -15.43 -18.51
CA GLU A 520 -20.69 -13.98 -18.72
C GLU A 520 -21.77 -13.62 -19.76
N PRO A 521 -23.06 -13.98 -19.53
CA PRO A 521 -24.13 -13.80 -20.53
C PRO A 521 -24.36 -12.34 -20.92
N GLU A 522 -24.22 -11.41 -19.98
CA GLU A 522 -24.39 -9.96 -20.24
C GLU A 522 -23.31 -9.39 -21.15
N ARG A 523 -22.07 -9.90 -21.08
CA ARG A 523 -20.97 -9.43 -21.95
C ARG A 523 -21.11 -9.93 -23.38
N ALA A 524 -21.72 -11.10 -23.57
CA ALA A 524 -21.99 -11.65 -24.89
C ALA A 524 -23.27 -11.11 -25.53
N ARG A 525 -24.08 -10.30 -24.82
CA ARG A 525 -25.41 -9.85 -25.28
C ARG A 525 -25.37 -9.14 -26.63
N GLY A 526 -24.45 -8.19 -26.80
CA GLY A 526 -24.28 -7.45 -28.06
C GLY A 526 -23.85 -8.37 -29.21
N PHE A 527 -22.89 -9.25 -28.96
CA PHE A 527 -22.44 -10.24 -29.95
C PHE A 527 -23.55 -11.24 -30.30
N ALA A 528 -24.31 -11.72 -29.32
CA ALA A 528 -25.43 -12.63 -29.51
C ALA A 528 -26.57 -12.00 -30.32
N GLN A 529 -26.81 -10.69 -30.17
CA GLN A 529 -27.75 -9.96 -31.03
C GLN A 529 -27.29 -9.92 -32.49
N VAL A 530 -26.00 -9.69 -32.75
CA VAL A 530 -25.42 -9.75 -34.10
C VAL A 530 -25.60 -11.15 -34.69
N VAL A 531 -25.24 -12.19 -33.94
CA VAL A 531 -25.42 -13.59 -34.36
C VAL A 531 -26.88 -13.93 -34.62
N SER A 532 -27.81 -13.48 -33.76
CA SER A 532 -29.25 -13.68 -33.97
C SER A 532 -29.77 -12.99 -35.23
N SER A 533 -29.22 -11.82 -35.58
CA SER A 533 -29.59 -11.09 -36.80
C SER A 533 -29.06 -11.80 -38.06
N ILE A 534 -27.83 -12.31 -38.01
CA ILE A 534 -27.26 -13.14 -39.08
C ILE A 534 -28.09 -14.42 -39.25
N ALA A 535 -28.43 -15.09 -38.14
CA ALA A 535 -29.29 -16.27 -38.14
C ALA A 535 -30.66 -15.97 -38.77
N ALA A 536 -31.28 -14.82 -38.46
CA ALA A 536 -32.56 -14.42 -39.07
C ALA A 536 -32.47 -14.26 -40.60
N ILE A 537 -31.37 -13.68 -41.11
CA ILE A 537 -31.13 -13.54 -42.56
C ILE A 537 -31.01 -14.92 -43.21
N ARG A 538 -30.20 -15.81 -42.62
CA ARG A 538 -30.00 -17.19 -43.10
C ARG A 538 -31.33 -17.97 -43.10
N MET A 539 -32.16 -17.80 -42.08
CA MET A 539 -33.47 -18.47 -42.00
C MET A 539 -34.49 -17.92 -43.00
N SER A 540 -34.38 -16.64 -43.38
CA SER A 540 -35.29 -15.99 -44.34
C SER A 540 -35.01 -16.36 -45.80
N GLY A 541 -33.77 -16.77 -46.13
CA GLY A 541 -33.36 -17.16 -47.48
C GLY A 541 -33.80 -18.56 -47.93
N ARG A 542 -34.44 -19.37 -47.05
CA ARG A 542 -34.94 -20.71 -47.37
C ARG A 542 -36.45 -20.68 -47.67
N THR A 543 -36.83 -20.60 -48.95
CA THR A 543 -38.23 -20.70 -49.39
C THR A 543 -38.79 -22.11 -49.18
N PRO A 544 -40.03 -22.27 -48.68
CA PRO A 544 -40.67 -23.59 -48.57
C PRO A 544 -41.13 -24.03 -49.97
N GLY A 545 -40.40 -24.93 -50.61
CA GLY A 545 -40.83 -25.52 -51.89
C GLY A 545 -39.75 -25.93 -52.90
N SER A 546 -38.46 -25.83 -52.61
CA SER A 546 -37.41 -26.30 -53.53
C SER A 546 -36.52 -27.34 -52.86
N GLY A 547 -36.98 -28.59 -52.87
CA GLY A 547 -36.15 -29.74 -52.59
C GLY A 547 -35.34 -30.10 -53.84
N ALA A 548 -34.27 -29.35 -54.11
CA ALA A 548 -33.20 -29.87 -54.93
C ALA A 548 -32.34 -30.76 -54.04
N LEU A 549 -32.31 -32.06 -54.34
CA LEU A 549 -31.42 -33.06 -53.78
C LEU A 549 -29.96 -32.55 -53.89
N HIS A 550 -29.45 -31.97 -52.80
CA HIS A 550 -28.01 -31.93 -52.56
C HIS A 550 -27.63 -33.16 -51.77
N GLN A 551 -27.25 -34.15 -52.56
CA GLN A 551 -26.38 -35.26 -52.20
C GLN A 551 -25.19 -34.70 -51.40
N PRO A 552 -24.96 -35.14 -50.15
CA PRO A 552 -23.70 -34.86 -49.50
C PRO A 552 -22.61 -35.68 -50.20
N ASP A 553 -21.61 -34.98 -50.70
CA ASP A 553 -20.32 -35.52 -51.09
C ASP A 553 -19.77 -36.40 -49.96
N ALA A 554 -19.77 -37.70 -50.20
CA ALA A 554 -19.01 -38.66 -49.41
C ALA A 554 -17.52 -38.48 -49.74
N ALA A 555 -16.82 -37.71 -48.93
CA ALA A 555 -15.36 -37.75 -48.90
C ALA A 555 -14.90 -39.09 -48.28
N LYS A 556 -14.55 -40.02 -49.18
CA LYS A 556 -13.56 -41.10 -49.04
C LYS A 556 -13.51 -41.83 -47.69
N ILE A 557 -14.30 -42.90 -47.60
CA ILE A 557 -13.79 -44.16 -47.05
C ILE A 557 -13.44 -45.02 -48.27
N GLU A 558 -12.19 -45.42 -48.40
CA GLU A 558 -11.78 -46.44 -49.36
C GLU A 558 -12.53 -47.75 -49.04
N PRO A 559 -13.37 -48.27 -49.94
CA PRO A 559 -13.93 -49.61 -49.81
C PRO A 559 -12.94 -50.61 -50.38
N GLU A 560 -12.59 -51.63 -49.60
CA GLU A 560 -12.13 -52.91 -50.12
C GLU A 560 -13.18 -53.45 -51.12
N PRO A 561 -12.80 -54.05 -52.26
CA PRO A 561 -13.71 -54.24 -53.38
C PRO A 561 -14.81 -55.26 -53.06
N PRO A 562 -16.10 -54.97 -53.35
CA PRO A 562 -17.13 -56.00 -53.38
C PRO A 562 -16.95 -56.84 -54.66
N ALA A 563 -16.97 -58.16 -54.47
CA ALA A 563 -17.01 -59.16 -55.52
C ALA A 563 -18.27 -59.00 -56.41
N PRO A 564 -18.24 -59.46 -57.68
CA PRO A 564 -19.29 -59.18 -58.65
C PRO A 564 -20.61 -59.88 -58.31
N VAL A 565 -21.70 -59.13 -58.43
CA VAL A 565 -23.07 -59.66 -58.44
C VAL A 565 -23.35 -60.20 -59.84
N ILE A 566 -23.75 -61.47 -59.93
CA ILE A 566 -24.28 -62.10 -61.14
C ILE A 566 -25.75 -62.45 -60.92
N ASP A 567 -26.50 -62.15 -61.96
CA ASP A 567 -27.93 -62.22 -62.22
C ASP A 567 -28.57 -63.61 -62.00
N GLY A 568 -29.85 -63.63 -61.60
CA GLY A 568 -30.65 -64.85 -61.53
C GLY A 568 -31.85 -64.80 -60.58
N ALA A 569 -33.00 -64.37 -61.09
CA ALA A 569 -34.30 -64.47 -60.44
C ALA A 569 -34.68 -65.93 -60.06
N HIS A 570 -35.33 -66.14 -58.91
CA HIS A 570 -36.59 -66.91 -58.76
C HIS A 570 -37.11 -66.94 -57.30
N ALA A 571 -38.26 -66.28 -57.11
CA ALA A 571 -39.43 -66.62 -56.29
C ALA A 571 -39.31 -67.31 -54.90
N ILE A 572 -39.79 -66.54 -53.91
CA ILE A 572 -40.68 -66.89 -52.77
C ILE A 572 -40.15 -67.92 -51.76
N SER A 573 -39.42 -67.39 -50.77
CA SER A 573 -39.55 -67.83 -49.37
C SER A 573 -39.58 -66.57 -48.50
N ALA A 574 -40.31 -66.58 -47.37
CA ALA A 574 -40.45 -65.43 -46.46
C ALA A 574 -39.14 -64.98 -45.76
N ALA A 575 -37.98 -65.46 -46.23
CA ALA A 575 -36.65 -64.96 -45.91
C ALA A 575 -36.14 -64.11 -47.08
N LEU A 576 -35.92 -62.82 -46.81
CA LEU A 576 -35.27 -61.88 -47.74
C LEU A 576 -33.77 -62.14 -47.63
N VAL A 577 -33.29 -63.19 -48.29
CA VAL A 577 -31.88 -63.58 -48.20
C VAL A 577 -31.06 -62.58 -49.06
N PRO A 578 -30.06 -61.89 -48.48
CA PRO A 578 -29.12 -61.07 -49.25
C PRO A 578 -28.27 -61.96 -50.16
N ASP A 579 -27.88 -61.45 -51.34
CA ASP A 579 -27.13 -62.23 -52.34
C ASP A 579 -25.84 -62.82 -51.75
N GLY A 580 -25.62 -64.13 -51.94
CA GLY A 580 -24.35 -64.81 -51.64
C GLY A 580 -24.25 -65.61 -50.34
N ILE A 581 -25.35 -65.86 -49.61
CA ILE A 581 -25.36 -66.76 -48.43
C ILE A 581 -26.23 -67.99 -48.72
N ASP A 582 -25.63 -69.18 -48.84
CA ASP A 582 -26.36 -70.45 -48.94
C ASP A 582 -26.85 -70.88 -47.53
N PRO A 583 -28.18 -70.94 -47.27
CA PRO A 583 -28.71 -71.33 -45.96
C PRO A 583 -28.36 -72.77 -45.55
N SER A 584 -27.90 -73.60 -46.51
CA SER A 584 -27.53 -74.99 -46.25
C SER A 584 -26.16 -75.13 -45.54
N ASP A 585 -25.31 -74.09 -45.58
CA ASP A 585 -23.97 -74.06 -44.98
C ASP A 585 -23.93 -73.58 -43.52
N LEU A 586 -25.04 -73.05 -43.00
CA LEU A 586 -25.09 -72.50 -41.64
C LEU A 586 -25.38 -73.60 -40.61
N ALA A 587 -24.31 -74.21 -40.09
CA ALA A 587 -24.35 -75.05 -38.89
C ALA A 587 -24.91 -74.26 -37.69
N ALA A 588 -25.47 -74.96 -36.69
CA ALA A 588 -25.94 -74.34 -35.45
C ALA A 588 -24.77 -73.63 -34.74
N THR A 589 -24.72 -72.30 -34.80
CA THR A 589 -23.53 -71.51 -34.47
C THR A 589 -23.87 -70.32 -33.58
N TYR A 590 -23.02 -70.09 -32.59
CA TYR A 590 -23.09 -68.93 -31.71
C TYR A 590 -22.35 -67.74 -32.34
N PHE A 591 -23.03 -66.60 -32.43
CA PHE A 591 -22.50 -65.33 -32.90
C PHE A 591 -22.33 -64.37 -31.70
N PRO A 592 -21.11 -64.00 -31.34
CA PRO A 592 -20.85 -63.21 -30.13
C PRO A 592 -21.27 -61.73 -30.23
N ALA A 593 -21.43 -61.20 -31.45
CA ALA A 593 -21.60 -59.76 -31.69
C ALA A 593 -22.53 -59.49 -32.90
N VAL A 594 -23.83 -59.67 -32.69
CA VAL A 594 -24.88 -59.40 -33.69
C VAL A 594 -25.55 -58.07 -33.36
N ALA A 595 -25.75 -57.23 -34.38
CA ALA A 595 -26.64 -56.08 -34.30
C ALA A 595 -27.96 -56.43 -34.97
N ALA A 596 -29.08 -56.13 -34.32
CA ALA A 596 -30.40 -56.42 -34.86
C ALA A 596 -31.28 -55.17 -34.87
N MET A 597 -32.10 -55.03 -35.90
CA MET A 597 -33.23 -54.11 -35.93
C MET A 597 -34.55 -54.86 -36.11
N SER A 598 -35.59 -54.36 -35.45
CA SER A 598 -36.97 -54.79 -35.63
C SER A 598 -37.79 -53.59 -36.06
N VAL A 599 -38.61 -53.74 -37.09
CA VAL A 599 -39.58 -52.75 -37.56
C VAL A 599 -40.96 -53.32 -37.32
N ARG A 600 -41.79 -52.60 -36.59
CA ARG A 600 -43.19 -52.97 -36.32
C ARG A 600 -44.10 -51.98 -37.02
N PHE A 601 -45.06 -52.49 -37.78
CA PHE A 601 -46.11 -51.71 -38.40
C PHE A 601 -47.40 -51.82 -37.58
N ASP A 602 -47.98 -50.69 -37.17
CA ASP A 602 -49.14 -50.66 -36.27
C ASP A 602 -50.45 -51.01 -37.00
N ASP A 603 -50.52 -50.85 -38.34
CA ASP A 603 -51.69 -51.19 -39.17
C ASP A 603 -51.33 -52.14 -40.33
N ALA A 604 -51.41 -53.43 -40.05
CA ALA A 604 -51.10 -54.50 -41.02
C ALA A 604 -52.07 -54.56 -42.21
N ILE A 605 -53.32 -54.10 -42.05
CA ILE A 605 -54.36 -54.20 -43.09
C ILE A 605 -54.10 -53.15 -44.17
N SER A 606 -53.66 -51.96 -43.76
CA SER A 606 -53.32 -50.88 -44.70
C SER A 606 -52.12 -51.21 -45.59
N LEU A 607 -51.19 -52.07 -45.13
CA LEU A 607 -50.07 -52.56 -45.94
C LEU A 607 -50.46 -53.59 -47.00
N ALA A 608 -51.56 -54.31 -46.80
CA ALA A 608 -52.05 -55.34 -47.71
C ALA A 608 -52.99 -54.80 -48.81
N ARG A 609 -53.38 -53.52 -48.73
CA ARG A 609 -54.22 -52.88 -49.74
C ARG A 609 -53.40 -52.58 -51.00
N PRO A 610 -53.87 -52.98 -52.20
CA PRO A 610 -53.28 -52.53 -53.44
C PRO A 610 -53.53 -51.03 -53.63
N ASP A 611 -52.59 -50.33 -54.27
CA ASP A 611 -52.74 -48.93 -54.67
C ASP A 611 -53.97 -48.75 -55.59
N GLN A 612 -54.50 -47.52 -55.69
CA GLN A 612 -55.68 -47.17 -56.50
C GLN A 612 -55.55 -47.54 -57.99
N ALA A 613 -54.33 -47.87 -58.46
CA ALA A 613 -54.03 -48.35 -59.80
C ALA A 613 -53.99 -49.89 -59.96
N GLY A 614 -54.26 -50.68 -58.91
CA GLY A 614 -54.45 -52.13 -59.01
C GLY A 614 -53.19 -52.97 -59.28
N ALA A 615 -51.98 -52.42 -59.10
CA ALA A 615 -50.74 -53.17 -59.27
C ALA A 615 -49.87 -53.07 -58.01
N VAL A 616 -49.66 -54.23 -57.37
CA VAL A 616 -48.72 -54.50 -56.26
C VAL A 616 -49.13 -53.93 -54.87
N PRO A 617 -49.26 -54.77 -53.82
CA PRO A 617 -49.49 -54.30 -52.45
C PRO A 617 -48.33 -53.48 -51.90
N LEU A 618 -48.61 -52.48 -51.06
CA LEU A 618 -47.58 -51.67 -50.37
C LEU A 618 -46.57 -52.53 -49.58
N ALA A 619 -47.00 -53.68 -49.06
CA ALA A 619 -46.11 -54.64 -48.41
C ALA A 619 -45.01 -55.19 -49.32
N ASP A 620 -45.26 -55.36 -50.63
CA ASP A 620 -44.28 -55.84 -51.60
C ASP A 620 -43.26 -54.74 -51.96
N GLU A 621 -43.71 -53.48 -52.06
CA GLU A 621 -42.81 -52.33 -52.24
C GLU A 621 -41.89 -52.12 -51.03
N ILE A 622 -42.43 -52.27 -49.81
CA ILE A 622 -41.61 -52.28 -48.59
C ILE A 622 -40.63 -53.45 -48.61
N ALA A 623 -41.05 -54.65 -49.01
CA ALA A 623 -40.15 -55.80 -49.09
C ALA A 623 -38.99 -55.58 -50.08
N LYS A 624 -39.26 -55.02 -51.27
CA LYS A 624 -38.24 -54.66 -52.27
C LYS A 624 -37.28 -53.60 -51.76
N ALA A 625 -37.80 -52.54 -51.15
CA ALA A 625 -36.99 -51.49 -50.54
C ALA A 625 -36.07 -52.06 -49.46
N MET A 626 -36.59 -52.97 -48.64
CA MET A 626 -35.83 -53.60 -47.58
C MET A 626 -34.76 -54.55 -48.10
N GLN A 627 -35.01 -55.28 -49.19
CA GLN A 627 -33.98 -56.06 -49.88
C GLN A 627 -32.85 -55.15 -50.41
N ALA A 628 -33.19 -54.01 -51.01
CA ALA A 628 -32.20 -53.05 -51.51
C ALA A 628 -31.35 -52.46 -50.36
N ILE A 629 -31.98 -52.14 -49.22
CA ILE A 629 -31.28 -51.69 -48.00
C ILE A 629 -30.38 -52.81 -47.47
N ALA A 630 -30.86 -54.06 -47.44
CA ALA A 630 -30.10 -55.21 -46.99
C ALA A 630 -28.81 -55.40 -47.79
N ASN A 631 -28.92 -55.34 -49.12
CA ASN A 631 -27.79 -55.44 -50.04
C ASN A 631 -26.83 -54.25 -49.88
N ARG A 632 -27.36 -53.01 -49.80
CA ARG A 632 -26.55 -51.79 -49.67
C ARG A 632 -25.71 -51.76 -48.39
N TYR A 633 -26.26 -52.23 -47.28
CA TYR A 633 -25.60 -52.19 -45.97
C TYR A 633 -25.03 -53.56 -45.54
N ALA A 634 -24.95 -54.53 -46.45
CA ALA A 634 -24.43 -55.87 -46.19
C ALA A 634 -25.01 -56.48 -44.90
N LEU A 635 -26.34 -56.49 -44.81
CA LEU A 635 -27.05 -57.14 -43.70
C LEU A 635 -26.99 -58.65 -43.91
N SER A 636 -26.76 -59.42 -42.84
CA SER A 636 -26.57 -60.88 -42.91
C SER A 636 -27.90 -61.64 -42.88
N TYR A 637 -28.97 -61.00 -42.42
CA TYR A 637 -30.27 -61.62 -42.22
C TYR A 637 -31.37 -60.58 -42.37
N VAL A 638 -32.39 -60.85 -43.18
CA VAL A 638 -33.63 -60.07 -43.25
C VAL A 638 -34.83 -60.99 -43.37
N ARG A 639 -35.87 -60.73 -42.59
CA ARG A 639 -37.10 -61.52 -42.60
C ARG A 639 -38.32 -60.63 -42.38
N LEU A 640 -39.35 -60.86 -43.16
CA LEU A 640 -40.65 -60.21 -42.99
C LEU A 640 -41.67 -61.26 -42.51
N MET A 641 -42.33 -60.98 -41.39
CA MET A 641 -43.30 -61.87 -40.74
C MET A 641 -44.54 -61.09 -40.33
N GLY A 642 -45.60 -61.16 -41.13
CA GLY A 642 -46.85 -60.43 -40.87
C GLY A 642 -46.62 -58.92 -40.88
N HIS A 643 -46.70 -58.29 -39.70
CA HIS A 643 -46.50 -56.84 -39.50
C HIS A 643 -45.14 -56.50 -38.87
N HIS A 644 -44.25 -57.48 -38.75
CA HIS A 644 -42.92 -57.34 -38.17
C HIS A 644 -41.87 -57.62 -39.25
N LEU A 645 -40.92 -56.72 -39.40
CA LEU A 645 -39.70 -56.96 -40.16
C LEU A 645 -38.52 -57.03 -39.19
N VAL A 646 -37.64 -58.01 -39.40
CA VAL A 646 -36.44 -58.18 -38.59
C VAL A 646 -35.25 -58.22 -39.53
N ALA A 647 -34.19 -57.50 -39.18
CA ALA A 647 -32.94 -57.53 -39.90
C ALA A 647 -31.75 -57.57 -38.94
N ALA A 648 -30.66 -58.22 -39.32
CA ALA A 648 -29.46 -58.31 -38.50
C ALA A 648 -28.17 -58.30 -39.33
N ALA A 649 -27.10 -57.80 -38.71
CA ALA A 649 -25.74 -57.80 -39.25
C ALA A 649 -24.77 -58.38 -38.23
N GLY A 650 -23.63 -58.90 -38.71
CA GLY A 650 -22.59 -59.48 -37.85
C GLY A 650 -22.87 -60.93 -37.45
N CYS A 651 -23.61 -61.68 -38.28
CA CYS A 651 -23.84 -63.12 -38.08
C CYS A 651 -22.59 -63.94 -38.48
N THR A 652 -21.45 -63.62 -37.86
CA THR A 652 -20.13 -64.22 -38.12
C THR A 652 -19.51 -64.71 -36.81
N VAL A 653 -18.69 -65.77 -36.88
CA VAL A 653 -18.00 -66.33 -35.71
C VAL A 653 -16.99 -65.33 -35.12
N SER A 654 -16.30 -64.59 -36.00
CA SER A 654 -15.46 -63.47 -35.60
C SER A 654 -16.30 -62.19 -35.46
N PRO A 655 -16.16 -61.42 -34.35
CA PRO A 655 -16.93 -60.20 -34.13
C PRO A 655 -16.70 -59.15 -35.23
N ASP A 656 -17.77 -58.71 -35.87
CA ASP A 656 -17.75 -57.59 -36.80
C ASP A 656 -17.92 -56.27 -36.05
N ALA A 657 -16.89 -55.43 -36.05
CA ALA A 657 -16.89 -54.15 -35.35
C ALA A 657 -17.88 -53.13 -35.94
N LEU A 658 -18.21 -53.25 -37.23
CA LEU A 658 -19.04 -52.29 -37.97
C LEU A 658 -20.51 -52.72 -38.05
N ALA A 659 -20.85 -53.94 -37.63
CA ALA A 659 -22.23 -54.47 -37.71
C ALA A 659 -23.27 -53.54 -37.07
N THR A 660 -22.99 -52.97 -35.89
CA THR A 660 -23.90 -52.04 -35.21
C THR A 660 -24.08 -50.72 -35.98
N ALA A 661 -23.02 -50.23 -36.63
CA ALA A 661 -23.10 -49.02 -37.45
C ALA A 661 -23.89 -49.27 -38.73
N ARG A 662 -23.69 -50.42 -39.40
CA ARG A 662 -24.46 -50.80 -40.60
C ARG A 662 -25.95 -50.98 -40.30
N ILE A 663 -26.29 -51.56 -39.15
CA ILE A 663 -27.69 -51.68 -38.71
C ILE A 663 -28.30 -50.31 -38.37
N ALA A 664 -27.55 -49.39 -37.77
CA ALA A 664 -28.03 -48.04 -37.53
C ALA A 664 -28.25 -47.23 -38.82
N ASP A 665 -27.31 -47.31 -39.78
CA ASP A 665 -27.48 -46.73 -41.11
C ASP A 665 -28.68 -47.37 -41.85
N ALA A 666 -28.83 -48.69 -41.77
CA ALA A 666 -29.97 -49.39 -42.35
C ALA A 666 -31.29 -48.99 -41.70
N ALA A 667 -31.33 -48.77 -40.38
CA ALA A 667 -32.51 -48.30 -39.66
C ALA A 667 -32.91 -46.88 -40.10
N LEU A 668 -31.94 -45.98 -40.29
CA LEU A 668 -32.18 -44.63 -40.82
C LEU A 668 -32.74 -44.68 -42.24
N ALA A 669 -32.12 -45.46 -43.13
CA ALA A 669 -32.59 -45.65 -44.49
C ALA A 669 -34.00 -46.28 -44.52
N THR A 670 -34.24 -47.28 -43.67
CA THR A 670 -35.55 -47.94 -43.55
C THR A 670 -36.62 -46.96 -43.12
N ARG A 671 -36.33 -46.11 -42.12
CA ARG A 671 -37.24 -45.04 -41.69
C ARG A 671 -37.57 -44.10 -42.85
N GLU A 672 -36.56 -43.57 -43.53
CA GLU A 672 -36.75 -42.62 -44.63
C GLU A 672 -37.56 -43.22 -45.78
N THR A 673 -37.24 -44.45 -46.18
CA THR A 673 -37.97 -45.14 -47.25
C THR A 673 -39.40 -45.47 -46.84
N CYS A 674 -39.63 -45.96 -45.62
CA CYS A 674 -40.99 -46.25 -45.13
C CYS A 674 -41.83 -44.98 -44.99
N LEU A 675 -41.26 -43.89 -44.45
CA LEU A 675 -41.94 -42.59 -44.38
C LEU A 675 -42.35 -42.12 -45.78
N SER A 676 -41.45 -42.23 -46.76
CA SER A 676 -41.72 -41.84 -48.15
C SER A 676 -42.84 -42.67 -48.77
N LEU A 677 -42.77 -44.00 -48.68
CA LEU A 677 -43.76 -44.91 -49.26
C LEU A 677 -45.14 -44.76 -48.62
N LEU A 678 -45.23 -44.70 -47.29
CA LEU A 678 -46.50 -44.55 -46.57
C LEU A 678 -47.16 -43.19 -46.89
N THR A 679 -46.37 -42.12 -46.95
CA THR A 679 -46.88 -40.78 -47.29
C THR A 679 -47.40 -40.73 -48.72
N GLN A 680 -46.70 -41.36 -49.67
CA GLN A 680 -47.14 -41.43 -51.08
C GLN A 680 -48.46 -42.21 -51.23
N SER A 681 -48.68 -43.23 -50.40
CA SER A 681 -49.93 -44.01 -50.39
C SER A 681 -51.05 -43.40 -49.52
N GLY A 682 -50.84 -42.21 -48.95
CA GLY A 682 -51.84 -41.52 -48.11
C GLY A 682 -52.12 -42.21 -46.76
N VAL A 683 -51.20 -43.05 -46.28
CA VAL A 683 -51.29 -43.76 -45.00
C VAL A 683 -50.44 -43.02 -43.97
N GLU A 684 -50.98 -42.80 -42.77
CA GLU A 684 -50.17 -42.20 -41.69
C GLU A 684 -48.97 -43.10 -41.34
N PRO A 685 -47.78 -42.53 -41.07
CA PRO A 685 -46.58 -43.30 -40.79
C PRO A 685 -46.62 -43.97 -39.41
N ALA A 686 -47.41 -45.03 -39.30
CA ALA A 686 -47.62 -45.80 -38.08
C ALA A 686 -46.69 -47.02 -38.04
N PHE A 687 -45.38 -46.77 -38.01
CA PHE A 687 -44.37 -47.82 -37.82
C PHE A 687 -43.32 -47.40 -36.80
N ARG A 688 -42.64 -48.36 -36.18
CA ARG A 688 -41.64 -48.12 -35.13
C ARG A 688 -40.44 -49.01 -35.37
N ILE A 689 -39.25 -48.48 -35.15
CA ILE A 689 -38.00 -49.24 -35.31
C ILE A 689 -37.31 -49.36 -33.97
N GLY A 690 -36.84 -50.56 -33.65
CA GLY A 690 -36.04 -50.87 -32.49
C GLY A 690 -34.70 -51.46 -32.88
N VAL A 691 -33.63 -51.06 -32.21
CA VAL A 691 -32.26 -51.54 -32.47
C VAL A 691 -31.60 -52.00 -31.17
N ASP A 692 -30.97 -53.18 -31.22
CA ASP A 692 -30.12 -53.68 -30.14
C ASP A 692 -28.83 -54.33 -30.68
N PHE A 693 -27.89 -54.57 -29.78
CA PHE A 693 -26.63 -55.26 -30.05
C PHE A 693 -26.32 -56.26 -28.93
N GLY A 694 -25.97 -57.49 -29.32
CA GLY A 694 -25.66 -58.57 -28.38
C GLY A 694 -25.38 -59.90 -29.06
N ALA A 695 -25.27 -60.95 -28.27
CA ALA A 695 -25.05 -62.29 -28.81
C ALA A 695 -26.34 -62.90 -29.37
N ALA A 696 -26.20 -63.72 -30.41
CA ALA A 696 -27.29 -64.50 -30.98
C ALA A 696 -26.81 -65.91 -31.35
N PHE A 697 -27.74 -66.83 -31.49
CA PHE A 697 -27.52 -68.19 -31.97
C PHE A 697 -28.29 -68.35 -33.27
N GLY A 698 -27.64 -68.89 -34.31
CA GLY A 698 -28.27 -69.17 -35.60
C GLY A 698 -28.34 -70.66 -35.88
N CYS A 699 -29.44 -71.13 -36.47
CA CYS A 699 -29.64 -72.51 -36.85
C CYS A 699 -30.67 -72.62 -37.98
N ALA A 700 -30.42 -73.52 -38.94
CA ALA A 700 -31.39 -73.89 -39.97
C ALA A 700 -32.39 -74.94 -39.45
N LEU A 701 -33.68 -74.60 -39.52
CA LEU A 701 -34.81 -75.40 -39.05
C LEU A 701 -35.54 -76.08 -40.21
N GLY A 702 -36.16 -77.23 -39.91
CA GLY A 702 -36.96 -77.97 -40.88
C GLY A 702 -36.17 -79.02 -41.66
N ARG A 703 -36.87 -79.75 -42.53
CA ARG A 703 -36.25 -80.75 -43.42
C ARG A 703 -36.21 -80.21 -44.85
N GLU A 704 -37.35 -79.82 -45.43
CA GLU A 704 -37.46 -79.18 -46.74
C GLU A 704 -38.68 -78.24 -46.77
N PRO A 705 -38.51 -76.91 -47.00
CA PRO A 705 -37.24 -76.19 -47.09
C PRO A 705 -36.57 -76.05 -45.70
N ARG A 706 -35.23 -76.05 -45.67
CA ARG A 706 -34.48 -75.64 -44.48
C ARG A 706 -34.49 -74.12 -44.39
N VAL A 707 -34.96 -73.56 -43.27
CA VAL A 707 -35.07 -72.12 -43.06
C VAL A 707 -34.14 -71.69 -41.93
N PHE A 708 -33.18 -70.82 -42.23
CA PHE A 708 -32.29 -70.24 -41.23
C PHE A 708 -33.05 -69.27 -40.32
N ASN A 709 -32.84 -69.38 -39.01
CA ASN A 709 -33.41 -68.48 -38.02
C ASN A 709 -32.38 -68.05 -36.98
N LEU A 710 -32.59 -66.87 -36.39
CA LEU A 710 -31.76 -66.33 -35.32
C LEU A 710 -32.57 -66.26 -34.01
N TRP A 711 -31.92 -66.68 -32.92
CA TRP A 711 -32.45 -66.55 -31.57
C TRP A 711 -31.45 -65.79 -30.71
N GLY A 712 -31.94 -65.01 -29.77
CA GLY A 712 -31.06 -64.31 -28.83
C GLY A 712 -31.77 -63.16 -28.17
N GLU A 713 -31.20 -62.71 -27.05
CA GLU A 713 -31.67 -61.54 -26.32
C GLU A 713 -31.69 -60.29 -27.21
N VAL A 714 -30.75 -60.21 -28.17
CA VAL A 714 -30.67 -59.10 -29.12
C VAL A 714 -31.90 -58.96 -30.01
N MET A 715 -32.49 -60.07 -30.45
CA MET A 715 -33.70 -60.05 -31.29
C MET A 715 -34.90 -59.60 -30.46
N HIS A 716 -35.03 -60.13 -29.25
CA HIS A 716 -36.11 -59.78 -28.35
C HIS A 716 -36.03 -58.32 -27.87
N THR A 717 -34.83 -57.84 -27.54
CA THR A 717 -34.64 -56.46 -27.09
C THR A 717 -34.87 -55.48 -28.23
N ALA A 718 -34.44 -55.79 -29.45
CA ALA A 718 -34.74 -54.96 -30.62
C ALA A 718 -36.26 -54.86 -30.86
N GLU A 719 -37.00 -55.96 -30.70
CA GLU A 719 -38.47 -55.94 -30.75
C GLU A 719 -39.09 -55.10 -29.64
N LEU A 720 -38.64 -55.24 -28.39
CA LEU A 720 -39.08 -54.40 -27.27
C LEU A 720 -38.76 -52.91 -27.50
N MET A 721 -37.66 -52.58 -28.17
CA MET A 721 -37.33 -51.21 -28.54
C MET A 721 -38.34 -50.67 -29.56
N ALA A 722 -38.75 -51.49 -30.54
CA ALA A 722 -39.75 -51.11 -31.52
C ALA A 722 -41.13 -50.92 -30.86
N GLU A 723 -41.54 -51.83 -29.97
CA GLU A 723 -42.81 -51.73 -29.24
C GLU A 723 -42.87 -50.49 -28.34
N SER A 724 -41.77 -50.19 -27.65
CA SER A 724 -41.73 -49.08 -26.71
C SER A 724 -41.40 -47.72 -27.35
N ALA A 725 -41.07 -47.64 -28.64
CA ALA A 725 -40.75 -46.40 -29.37
C ALA A 725 -41.83 -45.31 -29.17
N PRO A 726 -41.52 -43.99 -29.11
CA PRO A 726 -42.47 -43.02 -28.57
C PRO A 726 -43.51 -42.65 -29.62
N ASP A 727 -43.03 -42.43 -30.85
CA ASP A 727 -43.79 -41.90 -31.97
C ASP A 727 -43.62 -42.78 -33.21
N GLY A 728 -44.57 -42.69 -34.13
CA GLY A 728 -44.42 -43.29 -35.47
C GLY A 728 -43.19 -42.73 -36.19
N GLY A 729 -42.46 -43.60 -36.87
CA GLY A 729 -41.21 -43.29 -37.57
C GLY A 729 -39.98 -43.18 -36.67
N SER A 730 -40.10 -43.33 -35.35
CA SER A 730 -38.94 -43.24 -34.46
C SER A 730 -38.08 -44.51 -34.46
N ILE A 731 -36.78 -44.34 -34.24
CA ILE A 731 -35.81 -45.44 -34.07
C ILE A 731 -35.35 -45.43 -32.62
N GLN A 732 -35.86 -46.36 -31.82
CA GLN A 732 -35.42 -46.54 -30.45
C GLN A 732 -34.27 -47.54 -30.37
N VAL A 733 -33.28 -47.24 -29.54
CA VAL A 733 -32.04 -47.96 -29.41
C VAL A 733 -31.79 -48.29 -27.94
N SER A 734 -31.35 -49.52 -27.68
CA SER A 734 -30.95 -49.95 -26.34
C SER A 734 -29.70 -49.20 -25.85
N GLU A 735 -29.44 -49.25 -24.54
CA GLU A 735 -28.19 -48.73 -23.97
C GLU A 735 -26.95 -49.42 -24.55
N ARG A 736 -27.00 -50.74 -24.76
CA ARG A 736 -25.90 -51.54 -25.34
C ARG A 736 -25.52 -51.07 -26.74
N ALA A 737 -26.53 -50.89 -27.60
CA ALA A 737 -26.30 -50.40 -28.94
C ALA A 737 -25.82 -48.94 -28.90
N TYR A 738 -26.47 -48.07 -28.11
CA TYR A 738 -26.05 -46.68 -27.91
C TYR A 738 -24.57 -46.56 -27.54
N GLU A 739 -24.09 -47.30 -26.54
CA GLU A 739 -22.69 -47.20 -26.09
C GLU A 739 -21.68 -47.48 -27.21
N ARG A 740 -22.04 -48.37 -28.14
CA ARG A 740 -21.18 -48.79 -29.25
C ARG A 740 -21.17 -47.78 -30.40
N ILE A 741 -22.29 -47.11 -30.68
CA ILE A 741 -22.44 -46.22 -31.83
C ILE A 741 -22.64 -44.73 -31.48
N ARG A 742 -22.64 -44.34 -30.21
CA ARG A 742 -22.78 -42.94 -29.73
C ARG A 742 -21.77 -41.95 -30.31
N ARG A 743 -20.63 -42.43 -30.81
CA ARG A 743 -19.61 -41.60 -31.45
C ARG A 743 -19.91 -41.30 -32.92
N LEU A 744 -20.68 -42.17 -33.57
CA LEU A 744 -20.95 -42.13 -35.02
C LEU A 744 -22.35 -41.59 -35.34
N PHE A 745 -23.26 -41.60 -34.35
CA PHE A 745 -24.65 -41.21 -34.55
C PHE A 745 -25.16 -40.29 -33.44
N LEU A 746 -26.21 -39.54 -33.76
CA LEU A 746 -26.89 -38.61 -32.88
C LEU A 746 -28.03 -39.30 -32.15
N PHE A 747 -28.07 -39.14 -30.83
CA PHE A 747 -29.06 -39.75 -29.98
C PHE A 747 -29.74 -38.72 -29.08
N ARG A 748 -31.06 -38.82 -28.97
CA ARG A 748 -31.85 -38.14 -27.95
C ARG A 748 -32.10 -39.14 -26.80
N PRO A 749 -31.64 -38.87 -25.57
CA PRO A 749 -31.94 -39.76 -24.44
C PRO A 749 -33.45 -39.76 -24.19
N ARG A 750 -34.04 -40.95 -24.12
CA ARG A 750 -35.49 -41.11 -23.89
C ARG A 750 -35.82 -41.22 -22.40
N GLY A 751 -34.94 -41.87 -21.63
CA GLY A 751 -35.10 -42.09 -20.20
C GLY A 751 -34.87 -43.54 -19.79
N VAL A 752 -35.12 -43.82 -18.51
CA VAL A 752 -35.07 -45.17 -17.93
C VAL A 752 -36.48 -45.73 -17.91
N PHE A 753 -36.69 -46.87 -18.57
CA PHE A 753 -37.98 -47.56 -18.58
C PHE A 753 -37.80 -48.98 -18.07
N TYR A 754 -38.83 -49.51 -17.42
CA TYR A 754 -38.91 -50.93 -17.13
C TYR A 754 -39.37 -51.66 -18.39
N LEU A 755 -38.50 -52.51 -18.93
CA LEU A 755 -38.78 -53.35 -20.07
C LEU A 755 -39.00 -54.79 -19.59
N PRO A 756 -40.08 -55.46 -20.03
CA PRO A 756 -40.31 -56.86 -19.70
C PRO A 756 -39.06 -57.70 -20.01
N ARG A 757 -38.63 -58.55 -19.06
CA ARG A 757 -37.49 -59.48 -19.19
C ARG A 757 -36.09 -58.86 -19.35
N VAL A 758 -35.97 -57.56 -19.61
CA VAL A 758 -34.68 -56.82 -19.63
C VAL A 758 -34.46 -56.05 -18.33
N GLY A 759 -35.53 -55.61 -17.65
CA GLY A 759 -35.46 -54.81 -16.42
C GLY A 759 -35.43 -53.30 -16.70
N THR A 760 -34.93 -52.53 -15.74
CA THR A 760 -34.78 -51.08 -15.92
C THR A 760 -33.60 -50.77 -16.83
N ALA A 761 -33.88 -50.31 -18.04
CA ALA A 761 -32.85 -49.98 -19.04
C ALA A 761 -32.99 -48.52 -19.49
N ARG A 762 -31.86 -47.87 -19.74
CA ARG A 762 -31.87 -46.58 -20.46
C ARG A 762 -32.07 -46.84 -21.93
N THR A 763 -32.87 -45.99 -22.56
CA THR A 763 -33.15 -46.07 -23.98
C THR A 763 -32.91 -44.72 -24.64
N PHE A 764 -32.56 -44.79 -25.91
CA PHE A 764 -32.16 -43.63 -26.70
C PHE A 764 -32.96 -43.64 -28.00
N VAL A 765 -33.23 -42.48 -28.57
CA VAL A 765 -33.82 -42.35 -29.90
C VAL A 765 -32.71 -41.94 -30.87
N LEU A 766 -32.47 -42.74 -31.89
CA LEU A 766 -31.53 -42.45 -32.96
C LEU A 766 -32.14 -41.40 -33.89
N ALA A 767 -31.55 -40.21 -33.91
CA ALA A 767 -32.04 -39.08 -34.70
C ALA A 767 -31.46 -39.11 -36.12
N GLY A 768 -30.15 -39.30 -36.24
CA GLY A 768 -29.42 -39.27 -37.50
C GLY A 768 -27.96 -39.63 -37.33
N ARG A 769 -27.18 -39.51 -38.40
CA ARG A 769 -25.73 -39.64 -38.37
C ARG A 769 -25.09 -38.38 -37.78
N ARG A 770 -23.97 -38.52 -37.07
CA ARG A 770 -23.16 -37.38 -36.62
C ARG A 770 -22.41 -36.75 -37.76
#